data_AF-A0A2M8CTF8-F1
#
_entry.id   AF-A0A2M8CTF8-F1
#
_cell.length_a   1.000
_cell.length_b   1.000
_cell.length_c   1.000
_cell.angle_alpha   90.00
_cell.angle_beta   90.00
_cell.angle_gamma   90.00
#
_symmetry.space_group_name_H-M   'P 1'
#
loop_
_entity.id
_entity.type
_entity.pdbx_description
1 polymer ?
#
loop_
_entity_poly.entity_id
_entity_poly.type
_entity_poly.pdbx_seq_one_letter_code
_entity_poly.pdbx_strand_id
1 'polypeptide(L)'
;MTQFADFELSIHRRDGTNTYSLEGRLSLPGDDADQRFGLEKPLTFQYDPLDFENLIEIPEDYGKALTERFFSDPSVQQMWASVTSAAKAAGASLRLQMFIGPSAAELNGVYWETMRDTKDGSPLFTGETLLFSRYLSASEMRLVNLRPRGDLRALVFVANPTDLADYKLAAVDVAGETARAREALDKIPLETVPAKDGERATLNLLMKRLRDGYDIVYFAAHGTLANGEPFLWLENDQGQADKISAAQLAVRMRELAQQPRLVVLASCQSAGKGNGETLQAFGPRLAQAGIPAVLAMQGNISMASVKNFMPIFFTELLRDGQIDRALAVARGTIRDAHDFWMPVLFMRLLNGKIWYVPGQGGDGEEFDQWPVILSALENDKCTPILGQDIYEPMMGSWRQLAAALSSKYDFPLASFYSDVLPQVAQYISSKFDPDTLSTNLEGQIRAALQRNFIADLPDPLRGPKANVLQLFTAVGAKFREREKYEQHKILANLPIRIYINTNYDDLMFDALREAKKDPRRVICQWRNESFDTELTYNSELDYQPSVERPLIYHLFGHLSVPESMVLTEDDYYEFLMGFNANKKRTPAVIPPAVLRALADTTLLMLGFSLDEWAFHGLFRMVMVQPGTARRSSNIGVQLEPDDLHNVNPKKARKYLEKYFGDTKTKIYWGKSQDFLRQLAEKRTIL
;
A
#
# COMPACT_ATOMS: atom_id res chain seq x y z
N MET A 1 16.41 13.16 -10.01
CA MET A 1 15.11 12.87 -9.39
C MET A 1 14.91 13.85 -8.22
N THR A 2 13.68 14.28 -7.94
CA THR A 2 13.42 15.32 -6.92
C THR A 2 13.62 14.76 -5.52
N GLN A 3 14.55 15.32 -4.75
CA GLN A 3 14.68 15.03 -3.33
C GLN A 3 13.68 15.87 -2.55
N PHE A 4 13.18 15.33 -1.43
CA PHE A 4 12.21 16.01 -0.59
C PHE A 4 12.72 16.16 0.84
N ALA A 5 12.52 17.34 1.40
CA ALA A 5 12.59 17.65 2.82
C ALA A 5 11.16 17.66 3.38
N ASP A 6 10.89 16.82 4.36
CA ASP A 6 9.54 16.58 4.89
C ASP A 6 9.33 17.41 6.16
N PHE A 7 8.42 18.37 6.12
CA PHE A 7 8.08 19.23 7.27
C PHE A 7 6.63 19.03 7.68
N GLU A 8 6.45 18.32 8.79
CA GLU A 8 5.16 18.14 9.44
C GLU A 8 4.92 19.31 10.40
N LEU A 9 3.78 19.98 10.25
CA LEU A 9 3.33 21.08 11.09
C LEU A 9 1.99 20.72 11.71
N SER A 10 2.00 20.48 13.02
CA SER A 10 0.84 20.12 13.81
C SER A 10 0.24 21.34 14.48
N ILE A 11 -1.09 21.50 14.35
CA ILE A 11 -1.85 22.62 14.90
C ILE A 11 -2.88 22.12 15.90
N HIS A 12 -2.83 22.64 17.12
CA HIS A 12 -3.74 22.28 18.21
C HIS A 12 -4.30 23.54 18.88
N ARG A 13 -5.56 23.49 19.30
CA ARG A 13 -6.15 24.62 20.05
C ARG A 13 -5.63 24.67 21.48
N ARG A 14 -5.32 25.87 21.98
CA ARG A 14 -4.92 26.14 23.37
C ARG A 14 -6.07 26.75 24.15
N ASP A 15 -6.67 25.95 25.02
CA ASP A 15 -7.75 26.31 25.93
C ASP A 15 -8.93 27.02 25.22
N GLY A 16 -9.93 27.52 25.97
CA GLY A 16 -11.16 28.12 25.42
C GLY A 16 -10.98 29.45 24.67
N THR A 17 -9.78 29.75 24.16
CA THR A 17 -9.44 30.96 23.41
C THR A 17 -9.32 30.66 21.90
N ASN A 18 -9.27 31.70 21.06
CA ASN A 18 -8.97 31.59 19.62
C ASN A 18 -7.44 31.52 19.35
N THR A 19 -6.70 30.86 20.26
CA THR A 19 -5.24 30.70 20.21
C THR A 19 -4.89 29.25 19.89
N TYR A 20 -3.92 29.05 19.01
CA TYR A 20 -3.49 27.74 18.56
C TYR A 20 -1.98 27.57 18.75
N SER A 21 -1.55 26.38 19.18
CA SER A 21 -0.15 25.97 19.24
C SER A 21 0.29 25.29 17.95
N LEU A 22 1.54 25.54 17.58
CA LEU A 22 2.23 24.95 16.44
C LEU A 22 3.38 24.08 16.94
N GLU A 23 3.45 22.85 16.45
CA GLU A 23 4.57 21.94 16.64
C GLU A 23 5.10 21.51 15.28
N GLY A 24 6.42 21.58 15.08
CA GLY A 24 7.05 21.29 13.79
C GLY A 24 8.04 20.15 13.88
N ARG A 25 8.08 19.30 12.86
CA ARG A 25 9.09 18.25 12.67
C ARG A 25 9.61 18.26 11.24
N LEU A 26 10.89 18.55 11.07
CA LEU A 26 11.59 18.56 9.79
C LEU A 26 12.52 17.35 9.66
N SER A 27 12.34 16.57 8.60
CA SER A 27 13.21 15.48 8.19
C SER A 27 13.90 15.82 6.86
N LEU A 28 15.22 15.97 6.87
CA LEU A 28 16.01 16.27 5.68
C LEU A 28 16.48 15.00 4.95
N PRO A 29 16.63 15.05 3.61
CA PRO A 29 17.18 13.92 2.89
C PRO A 29 18.64 13.66 3.30
N GLY A 30 18.91 12.44 3.76
CA GLY A 30 20.26 12.01 4.15
C GLY A 30 20.70 12.39 5.56
N ASP A 31 19.84 13.06 6.35
CA ASP A 31 20.12 13.37 7.75
C ASP A 31 19.60 12.27 8.68
N ASP A 32 20.34 11.98 9.75
CA ASP A 32 20.03 10.91 10.69
C ASP A 32 19.06 11.33 11.81
N ALA A 33 18.90 12.64 12.05
CA ALA A 33 18.02 13.18 13.08
C ALA A 33 16.97 14.17 12.51
N ASP A 34 15.79 14.21 13.15
CA ASP A 34 14.76 15.20 12.84
C ASP A 34 15.03 16.50 13.62
N GLN A 35 14.81 17.65 12.98
CA GLN A 35 14.78 18.94 13.66
C GLN A 35 13.36 19.20 14.18
N ARG A 36 13.22 19.54 15.46
CA ARG A 36 11.91 19.77 16.09
C ARG A 36 11.74 21.22 16.51
N PHE A 37 10.51 21.71 16.40
CA PHE A 37 10.12 23.08 16.70
C PHE A 37 8.89 23.08 17.60
N GLY A 38 8.79 24.02 18.54
CA GLY A 38 7.59 24.20 19.38
C GLY A 38 7.48 23.30 20.62
N LEU A 39 8.38 22.32 20.82
CA LEU A 39 8.34 21.39 21.97
C LEU A 39 8.70 22.05 23.32
N GLU A 40 9.78 22.82 23.36
CA GLU A 40 10.26 23.45 24.60
C GLU A 40 9.55 24.78 24.88
N LYS A 41 9.32 25.56 23.82
CA LYS A 41 8.59 26.82 23.86
C LYS A 41 7.49 26.76 22.81
N PRO A 42 6.21 26.75 23.22
CA PRO A 42 5.10 26.60 22.28
C PRO A 42 5.05 27.82 21.36
N LEU A 43 5.13 27.54 20.07
CA LEU A 43 4.88 28.50 19.00
C LEU A 43 3.36 28.69 18.91
N THR A 44 2.88 29.93 18.78
CA THR A 44 1.43 30.18 18.76
C THR A 44 1.04 31.20 17.72
N PHE A 45 -0.18 31.05 17.21
CA PHE A 45 -0.86 32.10 16.44
C PHE A 45 -2.31 32.24 16.91
N GLN A 46 -2.91 33.38 16.61
CA GLN A 46 -4.33 33.64 16.89
C GLN A 46 -5.11 33.66 15.59
N TYR A 47 -6.28 33.03 15.59
CA TYR A 47 -7.19 33.01 14.45
C TYR A 47 -8.63 33.07 14.93
N ASP A 48 -9.31 34.16 14.59
CA ASP A 48 -10.74 34.34 14.77
C ASP A 48 -11.42 34.29 13.39
N PRO A 49 -12.33 33.34 13.12
CA PRO A 49 -13.07 33.29 11.86
C PRO A 49 -13.76 34.60 11.49
N LEU A 50 -14.20 35.39 12.50
CA LEU A 50 -14.89 36.67 12.29
C LEU A 50 -14.00 37.72 11.62
N ASP A 51 -12.68 37.65 11.81
CA ASP A 51 -11.72 38.56 11.16
C ASP A 51 -11.67 38.37 9.62
N PHE A 52 -12.18 37.24 9.13
CA PHE A 52 -12.03 36.80 7.74
C PHE A 52 -13.33 36.77 6.94
N GLU A 53 -14.51 36.94 7.57
CA GLU A 53 -15.82 36.84 6.90
C GLU A 53 -15.91 37.75 5.66
N ASN A 54 -15.41 38.99 5.76
CA ASN A 54 -15.45 39.97 4.67
C ASN A 54 -14.32 39.80 3.64
N LEU A 55 -13.32 38.94 3.91
CA LEU A 55 -12.17 38.73 3.03
C LEU A 55 -12.39 37.55 2.06
N ILE A 56 -13.37 36.69 2.33
CA ILE A 56 -13.68 35.50 1.53
C ILE A 56 -13.96 35.84 0.05
N GLU A 57 -14.47 37.03 -0.24
CA GLU A 57 -14.76 37.48 -1.62
C GLU A 57 -13.49 37.79 -2.44
N ILE A 58 -12.36 38.09 -1.79
CA ILE A 58 -11.10 38.47 -2.44
C ILE A 58 -9.97 37.56 -1.93
N PRO A 59 -9.66 36.46 -2.65
CA PRO A 59 -8.67 35.47 -2.21
C PRO A 59 -7.28 36.04 -1.93
N GLU A 60 -6.91 37.13 -2.61
CA GLU A 60 -5.65 37.82 -2.36
C GLU A 60 -5.60 38.49 -0.98
N ASP A 61 -6.67 39.18 -0.59
CA ASP A 61 -6.74 39.86 0.70
C ASP A 61 -6.87 38.85 1.84
N TYR A 62 -7.67 37.79 1.63
CA TYR A 62 -7.72 36.65 2.55
C TYR A 62 -6.34 36.04 2.76
N GLY A 63 -5.61 35.75 1.67
CA GLY A 63 -4.28 35.16 1.72
C GLY A 63 -3.25 36.05 2.41
N LYS A 64 -3.27 37.37 2.18
CA LYS A 64 -2.40 38.34 2.86
C LYS A 64 -2.69 38.37 4.36
N ALA A 65 -3.95 38.56 4.75
CA ALA A 65 -4.35 38.59 6.15
C ALA A 65 -4.01 37.28 6.87
N LEU A 66 -4.26 36.13 6.23
CA LEU A 66 -3.95 34.82 6.80
C LEU A 66 -2.45 34.66 7.03
N THR A 67 -1.64 35.10 6.06
CA THR A 67 -0.17 35.06 6.14
C THR A 67 0.33 35.94 7.28
N GLU A 68 -0.14 37.19 7.37
CA GLU A 68 0.22 38.13 8.43
C GLU A 68 -0.14 37.61 9.82
N ARG A 69 -1.33 37.00 9.97
CA ARG A 69 -1.79 36.38 11.22
C ARG A 69 -0.97 35.15 11.59
N PHE A 70 -0.74 34.24 10.64
CA PHE A 70 0.02 33.01 10.90
C PHE A 70 1.47 33.31 11.29
N PHE A 71 2.08 34.32 10.66
CA PHE A 71 3.46 34.75 10.93
C PHE A 71 3.57 35.91 11.93
N SER A 72 2.53 36.20 12.73
CA SER A 72 2.57 37.35 13.66
C SER A 72 3.58 37.18 14.79
N ASP A 73 3.86 35.94 15.21
CA ASP A 73 4.91 35.62 16.19
C ASP A 73 6.27 35.50 15.47
N PRO A 74 7.28 36.32 15.83
CA PRO A 74 8.63 36.24 15.25
C PRO A 74 9.26 34.84 15.33
N SER A 75 8.88 34.04 16.32
CA SER A 75 9.36 32.67 16.49
C SER A 75 8.85 31.75 15.36
N VAL A 76 7.63 32.00 14.86
CA VAL A 76 7.07 31.27 13.71
C VAL A 76 7.77 31.67 12.42
N GLN A 77 8.08 32.96 12.24
CA GLN A 77 8.89 33.44 11.11
C GLN A 77 10.28 32.80 11.12
N GLN A 78 10.92 32.72 12.29
CA GLN A 78 12.24 32.11 12.45
C GLN A 78 12.22 30.61 12.13
N MET A 79 11.22 29.88 12.62
CA MET A 79 11.01 28.47 12.28
C MET A 79 10.89 28.31 10.75
N TRP A 80 10.02 29.07 10.11
CA TRP A 80 9.82 28.98 8.66
C TRP A 80 11.07 29.31 7.85
N ALA A 81 11.81 30.35 8.25
CA ALA A 81 13.09 30.69 7.64
C ALA A 81 14.13 29.57 7.80
N SER A 82 14.19 28.93 8.97
CA SER A 82 15.07 27.78 9.23
C SER A 82 14.73 26.59 8.33
N VAL A 83 13.45 26.21 8.29
CA VAL A 83 12.94 25.08 7.50
C VAL A 83 13.21 25.27 6.00
N THR A 84 12.85 26.43 5.46
CA THR A 84 13.05 26.74 4.03
C THR A 84 14.53 26.83 3.66
N SER A 85 15.38 27.39 4.53
CA SER A 85 16.82 27.46 4.30
C SER A 85 17.47 26.09 4.34
N ALA A 86 17.06 25.22 5.27
CA ALA A 86 17.56 23.86 5.38
C ALA A 86 17.19 23.01 4.15
N ALA A 87 15.94 23.07 3.68
CA ALA A 87 15.52 22.39 2.46
C ALA A 87 16.30 22.86 1.24
N LYS A 88 16.50 24.19 1.10
CA LYS A 88 17.30 24.78 0.02
C LYS A 88 18.76 24.36 0.07
N ALA A 89 19.37 24.33 1.26
CA ALA A 89 20.76 23.89 1.44
C ALA A 89 20.95 22.41 1.08
N ALA A 90 19.94 21.58 1.33
CA ALA A 90 19.90 20.18 0.91
C ALA A 90 19.61 19.96 -0.59
N GLY A 91 19.31 21.03 -1.35
CA GLY A 91 18.90 20.92 -2.75
C GLY A 91 17.58 20.18 -2.95
N ALA A 92 16.70 20.21 -1.95
CA ALA A 92 15.45 19.45 -1.91
C ALA A 92 14.22 20.35 -1.99
N SER A 93 13.14 19.85 -2.59
CA SER A 93 11.82 20.49 -2.51
C SER A 93 11.24 20.27 -1.10
N LEU A 94 10.66 21.31 -0.52
CA LEU A 94 10.05 21.25 0.80
C LEU A 94 8.61 20.71 0.69
N ARG A 95 8.27 19.68 1.46
CA ARG A 95 6.91 19.17 1.61
C ARG A 95 6.36 19.62 2.95
N LEU A 96 5.40 20.54 2.93
CA LEU A 96 4.66 20.97 4.11
C LEU A 96 3.41 20.09 4.28
N GLN A 97 3.39 19.32 5.36
CA GLN A 97 2.28 18.47 5.79
C GLN A 97 1.61 19.13 6.98
N MET A 98 0.46 19.77 6.76
CA MET A 98 -0.26 20.46 7.82
C MET A 98 -1.23 19.49 8.49
N PHE A 99 -0.94 19.11 9.73
CA PHE A 99 -1.81 18.29 10.56
C PHE A 99 -2.68 19.20 11.44
N ILE A 100 -4.00 19.14 11.24
CA ILE A 100 -4.97 19.87 12.06
C ILE A 100 -5.52 18.91 13.11
N GLY A 101 -5.14 19.14 14.37
CA GLY A 101 -5.55 18.31 15.48
C GLY A 101 -7.07 18.35 15.71
N PRO A 102 -7.67 17.30 16.31
CA PRO A 102 -9.10 17.26 16.59
C PRO A 102 -9.62 18.43 17.43
N SER A 103 -8.76 19.03 18.26
CA SER A 103 -9.10 20.20 19.08
C SER A 103 -9.23 21.50 18.28
N ALA A 104 -8.80 21.52 17.02
CA ALA A 104 -8.82 22.68 16.13
C ALA A 104 -9.52 22.36 14.80
N ALA A 105 -10.53 21.48 14.81
CA ALA A 105 -11.21 21.00 13.60
C ALA A 105 -11.76 22.11 12.71
N GLU A 106 -12.16 23.25 13.29
CA GLU A 106 -12.58 24.48 12.62
C GLU A 106 -11.54 25.01 11.63
N LEU A 107 -10.24 24.79 11.89
CA LEU A 107 -9.16 25.24 11.01
C LEU A 107 -9.12 24.46 9.68
N ASN A 108 -9.85 23.35 9.56
CA ASN A 108 -10.05 22.72 8.27
C ASN A 108 -10.80 23.66 7.31
N GLY A 109 -11.68 24.54 7.79
CA GLY A 109 -12.38 25.51 6.94
C GLY A 109 -11.51 26.64 6.40
N VAL A 110 -10.30 26.84 6.92
CA VAL A 110 -9.39 27.92 6.50
C VAL A 110 -8.82 27.64 5.11
N TYR A 111 -8.68 28.69 4.30
CA TYR A 111 -8.15 28.59 2.92
C TYR A 111 -6.62 28.71 2.91
N TRP A 112 -5.93 27.77 3.56
CA TRP A 112 -4.46 27.75 3.68
C TRP A 112 -3.74 27.89 2.33
N GLU A 113 -4.33 27.34 1.26
CA GLU A 113 -3.82 27.36 -0.11
C GLU A 113 -3.66 28.79 -0.68
N THR A 114 -4.32 29.79 -0.08
CA THR A 114 -4.23 31.21 -0.45
C THR A 114 -3.00 31.92 0.12
N MET A 115 -2.29 31.31 1.08
CA MET A 115 -1.14 31.92 1.77
C MET A 115 -0.09 32.46 0.78
N ARG A 116 0.60 33.50 1.22
CA ARG A 116 1.51 34.33 0.43
C ARG A 116 2.93 34.22 0.98
N ASP A 117 3.93 34.36 0.12
CA ASP A 117 5.32 34.47 0.57
C ASP A 117 5.52 35.81 1.31
N THR A 118 6.17 35.75 2.47
CA THR A 118 6.35 36.93 3.34
C THR A 118 7.35 37.96 2.80
N LYS A 119 8.13 37.62 1.77
CA LYS A 119 9.15 38.50 1.18
C LYS A 119 8.65 39.23 -0.07
N ASP A 120 7.97 38.52 -0.97
CA ASP A 120 7.54 39.07 -2.26
C ASP A 120 6.03 39.07 -2.49
N GLY A 121 5.24 38.49 -1.57
CA GLY A 121 3.78 38.46 -1.66
C GLY A 121 3.24 37.53 -2.73
N SER A 122 4.07 36.68 -3.34
CA SER A 122 3.61 35.71 -4.34
C SER A 122 2.83 34.54 -3.70
N PRO A 123 1.94 33.84 -4.42
CA PRO A 123 1.23 32.68 -3.88
C PRO A 123 2.19 31.53 -3.50
N LEU A 124 2.13 31.08 -2.25
CA LEU A 124 3.13 30.20 -1.64
C LEU A 124 3.12 28.77 -2.23
N PHE A 125 1.95 28.25 -2.60
CA PHE A 125 1.74 26.84 -2.94
C PHE A 125 1.46 26.59 -4.42
N THR A 126 2.07 27.41 -5.29
CA THR A 126 1.90 27.36 -6.76
C THR A 126 3.17 26.94 -7.52
N GLY A 127 4.26 26.64 -6.81
CA GLY A 127 5.55 26.25 -7.38
C GLY A 127 5.99 24.83 -6.99
N GLU A 128 6.99 24.31 -7.70
CA GLU A 128 7.52 22.93 -7.49
C GLU A 128 8.51 22.80 -6.32
N THR A 129 8.89 23.92 -5.69
CA THR A 129 9.85 23.93 -4.56
C THR A 129 9.17 23.76 -3.21
N LEU A 130 7.87 24.03 -3.11
CA LEU A 130 7.09 23.94 -1.88
C LEU A 130 5.77 23.23 -2.17
N LEU A 131 5.67 21.98 -1.74
CA LEU A 131 4.50 21.13 -1.91
C LEU A 131 3.66 21.19 -0.63
N PHE A 132 2.34 21.27 -0.78
CA PHE A 132 1.42 21.43 0.35
C PHE A 132 0.34 20.37 0.35
N SER A 133 0.09 19.81 1.54
CA SER A 133 -0.97 18.85 1.78
C SER A 133 -1.54 19.01 3.20
N ARG A 134 -2.82 18.67 3.35
CA ARG A 134 -3.48 18.58 4.65
C ARG A 134 -3.40 17.15 5.12
N TYR A 135 -2.64 16.94 6.19
CA TYR A 135 -2.37 15.63 6.75
C TYR A 135 -3.39 15.27 7.82
N LEU A 136 -3.85 14.02 7.84
CA LEU A 136 -4.84 13.55 8.81
C LEU A 136 -4.31 12.29 9.49
N SER A 137 -4.33 12.32 10.82
CA SER A 137 -4.16 11.10 11.60
C SER A 137 -5.44 10.29 11.48
N ALA A 138 -5.31 9.04 11.04
CA ALA A 138 -6.43 8.13 11.01
C ALA A 138 -6.40 7.25 12.26
N SER A 139 -7.56 7.07 12.87
CA SER A 139 -7.75 6.13 13.99
C SER A 139 -7.55 4.66 13.58
N GLU A 140 -7.67 4.35 12.29
CA GLU A 140 -7.48 3.01 11.74
C GLU A 140 -6.12 2.87 11.04
N MET A 141 -5.28 1.99 11.58
CA MET A 141 -4.02 1.52 11.00
C MET A 141 -4.29 0.50 9.88
N ARG A 142 -5.05 0.89 8.84
CA ARG A 142 -5.19 0.06 7.64
C ARG A 142 -4.03 0.34 6.69
N LEU A 143 -3.33 -0.72 6.29
CA LEU A 143 -2.20 -0.64 5.37
C LEU A 143 -2.67 -0.20 3.97
N VAL A 144 -2.01 0.82 3.43
CA VAL A 144 -2.15 1.25 2.03
C VAL A 144 -1.14 0.50 1.18
N ASN A 145 -1.58 -0.59 0.54
CA ASN A 145 -0.72 -1.32 -0.38
C ASN A 145 -0.55 -0.52 -1.68
N LEU A 146 0.68 -0.21 -2.09
CA LEU A 146 0.91 0.41 -3.40
C LEU A 146 0.54 -0.56 -4.54
N ARG A 147 0.11 -0.02 -5.68
CA ARG A 147 -0.16 -0.79 -6.90
C ARG A 147 0.84 -0.47 -8.01
N PRO A 148 1.17 -1.43 -8.89
CA PRO A 148 1.92 -1.12 -10.10
C PRO A 148 1.20 -0.08 -10.95
N ARG A 149 1.92 0.91 -11.48
CA ARG A 149 1.37 1.97 -12.32
C ARG A 149 0.52 1.44 -13.48
N GLY A 150 0.98 0.36 -14.12
CA GLY A 150 0.30 -0.25 -15.27
C GLY A 150 -1.03 -0.93 -14.95
N ASP A 151 -1.30 -1.21 -13.68
CA ASP A 151 -2.49 -1.93 -13.23
C ASP A 151 -3.55 -0.98 -12.61
N LEU A 152 -3.32 0.34 -12.67
CA LEU A 152 -4.26 1.34 -12.15
C LEU A 152 -5.58 1.36 -12.93
N ARG A 153 -6.69 1.45 -12.21
CA ARG A 153 -8.04 1.61 -12.79
C ARG A 153 -8.79 2.78 -12.18
N ALA A 154 -9.53 3.51 -13.01
CA ALA A 154 -10.36 4.63 -12.58
C ALA A 154 -11.86 4.35 -12.76
N LEU A 155 -12.67 4.84 -11.84
CA LEU A 155 -14.13 4.91 -11.94
C LEU A 155 -14.55 6.38 -11.97
N VAL A 156 -15.12 6.81 -13.09
CA VAL A 156 -15.75 8.14 -13.21
C VAL A 156 -17.22 8.00 -12.89
N PHE A 157 -17.67 8.67 -11.84
CA PHE A 157 -19.02 8.53 -11.28
C PHE A 157 -19.73 9.89 -11.34
N VAL A 158 -20.69 10.01 -12.26
CA VAL A 158 -21.42 11.24 -12.54
C VAL A 158 -22.88 11.06 -12.15
N ALA A 159 -23.39 11.88 -11.23
CA ALA A 159 -24.78 11.82 -10.79
C ALA A 159 -25.56 13.04 -11.27
N ASN A 160 -26.73 12.80 -11.86
CA ASN A 160 -27.62 13.85 -12.34
C ASN A 160 -29.09 13.52 -12.04
N PRO A 161 -29.54 13.65 -10.79
CA PRO A 161 -30.93 13.39 -10.45
C PRO A 161 -31.92 14.22 -11.26
N THR A 162 -33.04 13.62 -11.67
CA THR A 162 -33.99 14.26 -12.58
C THR A 162 -34.78 15.42 -11.95
N ASP A 163 -34.87 15.45 -10.62
CA ASP A 163 -35.64 16.40 -9.81
C ASP A 163 -34.77 17.46 -9.13
N LEU A 164 -33.51 17.63 -9.56
CA LEU A 164 -32.60 18.67 -9.03
C LEU A 164 -33.21 20.08 -9.03
N ALA A 165 -34.07 20.38 -10.01
CA ALA A 165 -34.77 21.66 -10.12
C ALA A 165 -35.67 21.95 -8.91
N ASP A 166 -36.31 20.93 -8.31
CA ASP A 166 -37.14 21.05 -7.12
C ASP A 166 -36.33 21.51 -5.90
N TYR A 167 -35.02 21.28 -5.93
CA TYR A 167 -34.04 21.66 -4.92
C TYR A 167 -33.22 22.91 -5.30
N LYS A 168 -33.58 23.59 -6.39
CA LYS A 168 -32.84 24.77 -6.93
C LYS A 168 -31.39 24.46 -7.31
N LEU A 169 -31.11 23.21 -7.67
CA LEU A 169 -29.83 22.77 -8.22
C LEU A 169 -29.95 22.65 -9.73
N ALA A 170 -28.89 23.02 -10.46
CA ALA A 170 -28.90 22.90 -11.91
C ALA A 170 -28.64 21.46 -12.34
N ALA A 171 -29.16 21.08 -13.51
CA ALA A 171 -28.80 19.82 -14.13
C ALA A 171 -27.28 19.73 -14.38
N VAL A 172 -26.71 18.56 -14.11
CA VAL A 172 -25.30 18.26 -14.38
C VAL A 172 -25.14 17.87 -15.85
N ASP A 173 -24.15 18.46 -16.53
CA ASP A 173 -23.78 18.10 -17.90
C ASP A 173 -23.03 16.76 -17.91
N VAL A 174 -23.76 15.65 -17.83
CA VAL A 174 -23.19 14.29 -17.71
C VAL A 174 -22.20 14.00 -18.83
N ALA A 175 -22.52 14.39 -20.07
CA ALA A 175 -21.68 14.16 -21.23
C ALA A 175 -20.37 14.98 -21.14
N GLY A 176 -20.47 16.27 -20.80
CA GLY A 176 -19.30 17.13 -20.65
C GLY A 176 -18.41 16.72 -19.48
N GLU A 177 -18.97 16.35 -18.32
CA GLU A 177 -18.20 15.86 -17.17
C GLU A 177 -17.46 14.57 -17.51
N THR A 178 -18.16 13.64 -18.15
CA THR A 178 -17.58 12.37 -18.59
C THR A 178 -16.47 12.59 -19.61
N ALA A 179 -16.64 13.51 -20.57
CA ALA A 179 -15.63 13.84 -21.56
C ALA A 179 -14.38 14.46 -20.91
N ARG A 180 -14.55 15.41 -19.99
CA ARG A 180 -13.44 16.04 -19.24
C ARG A 180 -12.69 15.02 -18.39
N ALA A 181 -13.39 14.16 -17.67
CA ALA A 181 -12.77 13.11 -16.87
C ALA A 181 -12.00 12.11 -17.74
N ARG A 182 -12.54 11.75 -18.92
CA ARG A 182 -11.86 10.89 -19.90
C ARG A 182 -10.61 11.52 -20.47
N GLU A 183 -10.65 12.82 -20.79
CA GLU A 183 -9.48 13.57 -21.26
C GLU A 183 -8.40 13.62 -20.17
N ALA A 184 -8.80 13.87 -18.92
CA ALA A 184 -7.85 13.97 -17.81
C ALA A 184 -7.23 12.61 -17.43
N LEU A 185 -7.98 11.51 -17.57
CA LEU A 185 -7.56 10.14 -17.23
C LEU A 185 -7.15 9.31 -18.46
N ASP A 186 -6.80 9.93 -19.58
CA ASP A 186 -6.60 9.28 -20.89
C ASP A 186 -5.67 8.05 -20.87
N LYS A 187 -4.66 8.05 -19.98
CA LYS A 187 -3.64 7.00 -19.80
C LYS A 187 -3.99 5.97 -18.75
N ILE A 188 -5.14 6.08 -18.09
CA ILE A 188 -5.61 5.14 -17.06
C ILE A 188 -6.87 4.43 -17.58
N PRO A 189 -6.90 3.09 -17.62
CA PRO A 189 -8.11 2.34 -17.90
C PRO A 189 -9.27 2.80 -17.00
N LEU A 190 -10.37 3.24 -17.60
CA LEU A 190 -11.49 3.83 -16.86
C LEU A 190 -12.85 3.24 -17.25
N GLU A 191 -13.73 3.11 -16.26
CA GLU A 191 -15.17 2.87 -16.43
C GLU A 191 -15.93 4.16 -16.04
N THR A 192 -17.07 4.41 -16.69
CA THR A 192 -17.95 5.55 -16.37
C THR A 192 -19.28 5.06 -15.85
N VAL A 193 -19.84 5.75 -14.87
CA VAL A 193 -21.23 5.60 -14.42
C VAL A 193 -21.91 6.96 -14.59
N PRO A 194 -23.03 7.05 -15.32
CA PRO A 194 -23.66 5.96 -16.07
C PRO A 194 -22.83 5.48 -17.27
N ALA A 195 -22.79 4.17 -17.50
CA ALA A 195 -22.12 3.52 -18.63
C ALA A 195 -23.02 3.42 -19.86
N LYS A 196 -24.34 3.48 -19.66
CA LYS A 196 -25.38 3.38 -20.68
C LYS A 196 -26.62 4.16 -20.25
N ASP A 197 -27.45 4.49 -21.23
CA ASP A 197 -28.72 5.16 -20.98
C ASP A 197 -29.58 4.37 -19.98
N GLY A 198 -30.12 5.06 -18.99
CA GLY A 198 -30.97 4.48 -17.94
C GLY A 198 -30.22 3.86 -16.76
N GLU A 199 -28.88 3.74 -16.80
CA GLU A 199 -28.12 3.39 -15.59
C GLU A 199 -28.15 4.58 -14.60
N ARG A 200 -28.32 4.28 -13.31
CA ARG A 200 -28.44 5.29 -12.24
C ARG A 200 -27.21 5.27 -11.35
N ALA A 201 -26.65 6.44 -11.08
CA ALA A 201 -25.51 6.69 -10.22
C ALA A 201 -25.90 6.58 -8.74
N THR A 202 -26.36 5.40 -8.32
CA THR A 202 -26.78 5.13 -6.93
C THR A 202 -25.59 4.77 -6.04
N LEU A 203 -25.72 5.00 -4.73
CA LEU A 203 -24.73 4.58 -3.73
C LEU A 203 -24.48 3.06 -3.79
N ASN A 204 -25.53 2.25 -4.03
CA ASN A 204 -25.39 0.81 -4.12
C ASN A 204 -24.61 0.38 -5.37
N LEU A 205 -24.82 1.06 -6.51
CA LEU A 205 -24.05 0.80 -7.72
C LEU A 205 -22.58 1.20 -7.53
N LEU A 206 -22.31 2.36 -6.93
CA LEU A 206 -20.96 2.78 -6.57
C LEU A 206 -20.24 1.69 -5.76
N MET A 207 -20.85 1.25 -4.66
CA MET A 207 -20.24 0.23 -3.81
C MET A 207 -20.10 -1.13 -4.51
N LYS A 208 -20.98 -1.47 -5.45
CA LYS A 208 -20.83 -2.67 -6.28
C LYS A 208 -19.60 -2.55 -7.18
N ARG A 209 -19.47 -1.45 -7.94
CA ARG A 209 -18.31 -1.23 -8.83
C ARG A 209 -16.99 -1.20 -8.06
N LEU A 210 -16.95 -0.54 -6.90
CA LEU A 210 -15.72 -0.49 -6.09
C LEU A 210 -15.26 -1.86 -5.58
N ARG A 211 -16.18 -2.83 -5.40
CA ARG A 211 -15.80 -4.22 -5.09
C ARG A 211 -15.14 -4.95 -6.26
N ASP A 212 -15.36 -4.49 -7.49
CA ASP A 212 -14.71 -5.01 -8.71
C ASP A 212 -13.26 -4.50 -8.88
N GLY A 213 -12.80 -3.63 -7.97
CA GLY A 213 -11.42 -3.14 -7.87
C GLY A 213 -11.15 -1.89 -8.70
N TYR A 214 -11.16 -0.73 -8.04
CA TYR A 214 -10.79 0.58 -8.61
C TYR A 214 -9.82 1.32 -7.69
N ASP A 215 -8.84 2.00 -8.29
CA ASP A 215 -7.79 2.71 -7.57
C ASP A 215 -8.08 4.21 -7.46
N ILE A 216 -8.73 4.76 -8.47
CA ILE A 216 -9.12 6.17 -8.54
C ILE A 216 -10.63 6.25 -8.69
N VAL A 217 -11.29 7.08 -7.88
CA VAL A 217 -12.70 7.40 -8.07
C VAL A 217 -12.82 8.89 -8.33
N TYR A 218 -13.38 9.27 -9.47
CA TYR A 218 -13.65 10.64 -9.85
C TYR A 218 -15.16 10.89 -9.72
N PHE A 219 -15.57 11.71 -8.75
CA PHE A 219 -16.95 12.11 -8.58
C PHE A 219 -17.23 13.43 -9.29
N ALA A 220 -18.31 13.46 -10.06
CA ALA A 220 -18.96 14.69 -10.53
C ALA A 220 -20.43 14.67 -10.09
N ALA A 221 -20.73 15.36 -9.00
CA ALA A 221 -22.06 15.43 -8.41
C ALA A 221 -22.21 16.70 -7.57
N HIS A 222 -23.45 17.09 -7.29
CA HIS A 222 -23.74 18.23 -6.42
C HIS A 222 -23.41 17.92 -4.96
N GLY A 223 -22.92 18.94 -4.25
CA GLY A 223 -22.75 18.93 -2.81
C GLY A 223 -23.53 20.04 -2.12
N THR A 224 -24.19 19.75 -1.00
CA THR A 224 -24.83 20.77 -0.13
C THR A 224 -24.58 20.57 1.35
N LEU A 225 -24.39 21.65 2.10
CA LEU A 225 -24.24 21.63 3.56
C LEU A 225 -25.59 21.91 4.22
N ALA A 226 -26.08 20.99 5.05
CA ALA A 226 -27.31 21.17 5.81
C ALA A 226 -27.07 20.88 7.28
N ASN A 227 -27.38 21.84 8.17
CA ASN A 227 -27.16 21.74 9.62
C ASN A 227 -25.72 21.36 10.01
N GLY A 228 -24.72 21.85 9.26
CA GLY A 228 -23.30 21.51 9.48
C GLY A 228 -22.90 20.12 8.98
N GLU A 229 -23.80 19.37 8.35
CA GLU A 229 -23.49 18.07 7.74
C GLU A 229 -23.42 18.19 6.20
N PRO A 230 -22.32 17.71 5.58
CA PRO A 230 -22.17 17.75 4.13
C PRO A 230 -22.84 16.54 3.45
N PHE A 231 -23.57 16.82 2.36
CA PHE A 231 -24.29 15.82 1.56
C PHE A 231 -23.83 15.84 0.11
N LEU A 232 -23.77 14.65 -0.50
CA LEU A 232 -23.58 14.41 -1.93
C LEU A 232 -24.92 13.98 -2.52
N TRP A 233 -25.31 14.59 -3.64
CA TRP A 233 -26.57 14.29 -4.32
C TRP A 233 -26.34 13.22 -5.38
N LEU A 234 -26.73 12.00 -5.05
CA LEU A 234 -26.72 10.85 -5.94
C LEU A 234 -28.12 10.57 -6.46
N GLU A 235 -28.26 9.53 -7.28
CA GLU A 235 -29.56 9.05 -7.75
C GLU A 235 -30.08 7.91 -6.85
N ASN A 236 -31.39 7.85 -6.65
CA ASN A 236 -32.08 6.63 -6.20
C ASN A 236 -32.42 5.71 -7.39
N ASP A 237 -33.08 4.58 -7.12
CA ASP A 237 -33.45 3.61 -8.15
C ASP A 237 -34.45 4.16 -9.19
N GLN A 238 -35.16 5.26 -8.87
CA GLN A 238 -36.06 5.97 -9.76
C GLN A 238 -35.36 7.08 -10.58
N GLY A 239 -34.07 7.37 -10.32
CA GLY A 239 -33.33 8.48 -10.92
C GLY A 239 -33.61 9.85 -10.28
N GLN A 240 -34.28 9.86 -9.13
CA GLN A 240 -34.51 11.07 -8.33
C GLN A 240 -33.41 11.26 -7.29
N ALA A 241 -33.39 12.43 -6.65
CA ALA A 241 -32.36 12.83 -5.72
C ALA A 241 -32.31 11.92 -4.48
N ASP A 242 -31.13 11.36 -4.22
CA ASP A 242 -30.77 10.70 -2.97
C ASP A 242 -29.62 11.44 -2.30
N LYS A 243 -29.86 11.95 -1.09
CA LYS A 243 -28.88 12.74 -0.34
C LYS A 243 -28.04 11.83 0.54
N ILE A 244 -26.78 11.63 0.15
CA ILE A 244 -25.84 10.79 0.89
C ILE A 244 -24.95 11.67 1.76
N SER A 245 -24.99 11.47 3.07
CA SER A 245 -24.13 12.23 3.97
C SER A 245 -22.67 11.74 3.93
N ALA A 246 -21.72 12.61 4.25
CA ALA A 246 -20.31 12.20 4.30
C ALA A 246 -20.04 11.11 5.34
N ALA A 247 -20.80 11.06 6.44
CA ALA A 247 -20.69 9.96 7.40
C ALA A 247 -21.15 8.63 6.78
N GLN A 248 -22.27 8.64 6.06
CA GLN A 248 -22.79 7.45 5.39
C GLN A 248 -21.81 6.95 4.32
N LEU A 249 -21.28 7.83 3.47
CA LEU A 249 -20.31 7.46 2.44
C LEU A 249 -19.02 6.92 3.06
N ALA A 250 -18.49 7.56 4.10
CA ALA A 250 -17.31 7.12 4.83
C ALA A 250 -17.47 5.71 5.41
N VAL A 251 -18.61 5.42 6.05
CA VAL A 251 -18.92 4.07 6.58
C VAL A 251 -18.88 3.03 5.45
N ARG A 252 -19.56 3.31 4.33
CA ARG A 252 -19.63 2.38 3.20
C ARG A 252 -18.26 2.15 2.56
N MET A 253 -17.46 3.21 2.38
CA MET A 253 -16.10 3.10 1.87
C MET A 253 -15.19 2.28 2.80
N ARG A 254 -15.36 2.40 4.12
CA ARG A 254 -14.60 1.61 5.11
C ARG A 254 -14.89 0.11 5.06
N GLU A 255 -16.11 -0.27 4.69
CA GLU A 255 -16.54 -1.67 4.55
C GLU A 255 -15.91 -2.38 3.34
N LEU A 256 -15.26 -1.65 2.43
CA LEU A 256 -14.55 -2.26 1.30
C LEU A 256 -13.30 -3.00 1.77
N ALA A 257 -13.11 -4.22 1.24
CA ALA A 257 -11.87 -4.98 1.41
C ALA A 257 -10.68 -4.28 0.72
N GLN A 258 -10.92 -3.67 -0.45
CA GLN A 258 -9.97 -2.81 -1.15
C GLN A 258 -10.59 -1.43 -1.35
N GLN A 259 -10.02 -0.43 -0.69
CA GLN A 259 -10.43 0.96 -0.85
C GLN A 259 -9.73 1.60 -2.06
N PRO A 260 -10.34 2.59 -2.72
CA PRO A 260 -9.63 3.39 -3.70
C PRO A 260 -8.49 4.15 -3.03
N ARG A 261 -7.41 4.34 -3.78
CA ARG A 261 -6.19 5.04 -3.36
C ARG A 261 -6.32 6.55 -3.47
N LEU A 262 -7.11 6.99 -4.44
CA LEU A 262 -7.42 8.39 -4.67
C LEU A 262 -8.92 8.57 -4.89
N VAL A 263 -9.54 9.47 -4.13
CA VAL A 263 -10.86 10.00 -4.44
C VAL A 263 -10.72 11.45 -4.89
N VAL A 264 -11.30 11.77 -6.04
CA VAL A 264 -11.36 13.11 -6.59
C VAL A 264 -12.81 13.58 -6.52
N LEU A 265 -13.07 14.64 -5.77
CA LEU A 265 -14.37 15.27 -5.63
C LEU A 265 -14.39 16.53 -6.49
N ALA A 266 -14.76 16.38 -7.76
CA ALA A 266 -14.93 17.51 -8.67
C ALA A 266 -16.31 18.14 -8.44
N SER A 267 -16.35 19.28 -7.76
CA SER A 267 -17.52 20.15 -7.72
C SER A 267 -17.50 21.02 -8.98
N CYS A 268 -18.47 20.85 -9.87
CA CYS A 268 -18.56 21.69 -11.05
C CYS A 268 -19.61 22.79 -10.86
N GLN A 269 -19.28 24.00 -11.31
CA GLN A 269 -20.22 25.06 -11.64
C GLN A 269 -21.23 24.57 -12.71
N SER A 270 -22.20 23.72 -12.35
CA SER A 270 -23.43 23.64 -13.12
C SER A 270 -24.36 24.73 -12.58
N ALA A 271 -24.25 25.92 -13.17
CA ALA A 271 -25.23 27.01 -13.21
C ALA A 271 -26.19 27.16 -12.00
N GLY A 272 -25.70 27.48 -10.81
CA GLY A 272 -26.58 27.82 -9.69
C GLY A 272 -25.83 28.21 -8.42
N LYS A 273 -26.49 28.96 -7.52
CA LYS A 273 -25.99 29.40 -6.20
C LYS A 273 -25.80 28.23 -5.21
N GLY A 274 -25.10 27.17 -5.61
CA GLY A 274 -24.73 26.05 -4.75
C GLY A 274 -23.45 26.39 -3.99
N ASN A 275 -23.45 26.24 -2.66
CA ASN A 275 -22.31 26.55 -1.80
C ASN A 275 -21.22 25.46 -1.93
N GLY A 276 -20.20 25.73 -2.73
CA GLY A 276 -19.06 24.84 -2.97
C GLY A 276 -18.21 24.49 -1.73
N GLU A 277 -18.41 25.18 -0.61
CA GLU A 277 -17.83 24.86 0.71
C GLU A 277 -18.16 23.43 1.19
N THR A 278 -19.20 22.80 0.63
CA THR A 278 -19.71 21.51 1.11
C THR A 278 -18.79 20.33 0.81
N LEU A 279 -18.28 20.21 -0.42
CA LEU A 279 -17.55 18.99 -0.84
C LEU A 279 -16.17 18.88 -0.18
N GLN A 280 -15.61 20.00 0.26
CA GLN A 280 -14.43 20.00 1.10
C GLN A 280 -14.61 19.18 2.38
N ALA A 281 -15.78 19.28 3.03
CA ALA A 281 -16.03 18.60 4.30
C ALA A 281 -16.12 17.06 4.16
N PHE A 282 -16.21 16.54 2.94
CA PHE A 282 -15.99 15.11 2.66
C PHE A 282 -14.52 14.72 2.71
N GLY A 283 -13.61 15.61 2.32
CA GLY A 283 -12.16 15.36 2.26
C GLY A 283 -11.61 14.75 3.55
N PRO A 284 -11.73 15.45 4.70
CA PRO A 284 -11.30 14.93 5.98
C PRO A 284 -11.97 13.62 6.37
N ARG A 285 -13.28 13.50 6.17
CA ARG A 285 -14.04 12.30 6.57
C ARG A 285 -13.66 11.06 5.77
N LEU A 286 -13.47 11.20 4.46
CA LEU A 286 -13.04 10.08 3.61
C LEU A 286 -11.60 9.67 3.90
N ALA A 287 -10.70 10.62 4.11
CA ALA A 287 -9.32 10.32 4.50
C ALA A 287 -9.25 9.64 5.88
N GLN A 288 -10.03 10.12 6.86
CA GLN A 288 -10.19 9.48 8.17
C GLN A 288 -10.82 8.07 8.07
N ALA A 289 -11.69 7.84 7.08
CA ALA A 289 -12.28 6.53 6.79
C ALA A 289 -11.31 5.53 6.10
N GLY A 290 -10.05 5.91 5.91
CA GLY A 290 -9.01 5.04 5.36
C GLY A 290 -8.62 5.33 3.92
N ILE A 291 -9.29 6.27 3.22
CA ILE A 291 -8.88 6.65 1.87
C ILE A 291 -7.48 7.31 1.93
N PRO A 292 -6.49 6.83 1.17
CA PRO A 292 -5.12 7.35 1.29
C PRO A 292 -4.95 8.81 0.89
N ALA A 293 -5.63 9.23 -0.18
CA ALA A 293 -5.62 10.59 -0.69
C ALA A 293 -7.00 11.01 -1.22
N VAL A 294 -7.40 12.24 -0.91
CA VAL A 294 -8.64 12.86 -1.39
C VAL A 294 -8.32 14.24 -1.93
N LEU A 295 -8.54 14.44 -3.23
CA LEU A 295 -8.52 15.75 -3.86
C LEU A 295 -9.94 16.31 -3.86
N ALA A 296 -10.18 17.38 -3.11
CA ALA A 296 -11.48 18.02 -2.99
C ALA A 296 -11.41 19.49 -3.38
N MET A 297 -12.51 20.05 -3.87
CA MET A 297 -12.62 21.48 -4.14
C MET A 297 -13.20 22.21 -2.92
N GLN A 298 -12.57 23.31 -2.48
CA GLN A 298 -13.06 24.19 -1.40
C GLN A 298 -14.22 25.10 -1.77
N GLY A 299 -14.58 25.13 -3.05
CA GLY A 299 -15.56 26.03 -3.61
C GLY A 299 -15.99 25.60 -5.01
N ASN A 300 -16.64 26.52 -5.71
CA ASN A 300 -17.03 26.33 -7.10
C ASN A 300 -15.88 26.73 -8.03
N ILE A 301 -15.03 25.76 -8.37
CA ILE A 301 -13.96 25.97 -9.33
C ILE A 301 -14.54 26.21 -10.73
N SER A 302 -14.01 27.21 -11.42
CA SER A 302 -14.42 27.55 -12.78
C SER A 302 -14.06 26.45 -13.77
N MET A 303 -14.87 26.31 -14.80
CA MET A 303 -14.62 25.32 -15.85
C MET A 303 -13.30 25.58 -16.59
N ALA A 304 -12.86 26.83 -16.69
CA ALA A 304 -11.57 27.18 -17.26
C ALA A 304 -10.41 26.62 -16.41
N SER A 305 -10.48 26.78 -15.09
CA SER A 305 -9.48 26.25 -14.17
C SER A 305 -9.47 24.72 -14.16
N VAL A 306 -10.64 24.06 -14.13
CA VAL A 306 -10.73 22.58 -14.22
C VAL A 306 -10.06 22.05 -15.49
N LYS A 307 -10.32 22.68 -16.65
CA LYS A 307 -9.77 22.28 -17.95
C LYS A 307 -8.24 22.36 -17.98
N ASN A 308 -7.65 23.35 -17.31
CA ASN A 308 -6.19 23.54 -17.29
C ASN A 308 -5.50 22.76 -16.16
N PHE A 309 -6.23 22.46 -15.08
CA PHE A 309 -5.70 21.81 -13.89
C PHE A 309 -5.75 20.28 -14.00
N MET A 310 -6.91 19.68 -14.31
CA MET A 310 -7.11 18.22 -14.17
C MET A 310 -6.23 17.38 -15.10
N PRO A 311 -6.09 17.70 -16.40
CA PRO A 311 -5.22 16.93 -17.29
C PRO A 311 -3.76 16.98 -16.86
N ILE A 312 -3.30 18.13 -16.36
CA ILE A 312 -1.93 18.31 -15.87
C ILE A 312 -1.71 17.54 -14.57
N PHE A 313 -2.69 17.60 -13.65
CA PHE A 313 -2.64 16.84 -12.40
C PHE A 313 -2.45 15.34 -12.65
N PHE A 314 -3.29 14.72 -13.49
CA PHE A 314 -3.16 13.29 -13.77
C PHE A 314 -1.94 12.95 -14.63
N THR A 315 -1.53 13.82 -15.55
CA THR A 315 -0.28 13.64 -16.31
C THR A 315 0.94 13.60 -15.39
N GLU A 316 1.04 14.54 -14.46
CA GLU A 316 2.13 14.58 -13.50
C GLU A 316 2.02 13.46 -12.46
N LEU A 317 0.82 13.09 -12.05
CA LEU A 317 0.59 11.94 -11.16
C LEU A 317 1.08 10.64 -11.79
N LEU A 318 0.93 10.46 -13.11
CA LEU A 318 1.40 9.28 -13.85
C LEU A 318 2.90 9.29 -14.17
N ARG A 319 3.58 10.42 -13.92
CA ARG A 319 5.02 10.54 -14.10
C ARG A 319 5.79 9.81 -13.02
N ASP A 320 5.42 9.97 -11.75
CA ASP A 320 6.17 9.44 -10.60
C ASP A 320 5.33 9.02 -9.39
N GLY A 321 4.01 9.20 -9.43
CA GLY A 321 3.08 8.75 -8.39
C GLY A 321 2.98 9.71 -7.21
N GLN A 322 3.73 10.83 -7.24
CA GLN A 322 3.77 11.83 -6.19
C GLN A 322 2.59 12.80 -6.30
N ILE A 323 1.57 12.58 -5.49
CA ILE A 323 0.29 13.29 -5.62
C ILE A 323 0.37 14.77 -5.20
N ASP A 324 1.15 15.08 -4.18
CA ASP A 324 1.41 16.44 -3.71
C ASP A 324 2.23 17.26 -4.73
N ARG A 325 3.21 16.63 -5.38
CA ARG A 325 3.95 17.22 -6.50
C ARG A 325 3.05 17.46 -7.69
N ALA A 326 2.24 16.46 -8.07
CA ALA A 326 1.29 16.59 -9.17
C ALA A 326 0.29 17.73 -8.95
N LEU A 327 -0.21 17.87 -7.72
CA LEU A 327 -1.07 18.98 -7.31
C LEU A 327 -0.37 20.32 -7.45
N ALA A 328 0.88 20.45 -6.96
CA ALA A 328 1.61 21.71 -7.01
C ALA A 328 1.85 22.18 -8.45
N VAL A 329 2.27 21.27 -9.34
CA VAL A 329 2.46 21.58 -10.76
C VAL A 329 1.14 21.99 -11.42
N ALA A 330 0.07 21.22 -11.19
CA ALA A 330 -1.25 21.53 -11.73
C ALA A 330 -1.81 22.85 -11.20
N ARG A 331 -1.61 23.17 -9.92
CA ARG A 331 -2.01 24.46 -9.35
C ARG A 331 -1.23 25.62 -9.98
N GLY A 332 0.05 25.40 -10.29
CA GLY A 332 0.89 26.38 -10.98
C GLY A 332 0.35 26.80 -12.35
N THR A 333 -0.38 25.93 -13.07
CA THR A 333 -0.96 26.26 -14.38
C THR A 333 -2.18 27.19 -14.30
N ILE A 334 -2.82 27.24 -13.12
CA ILE A 334 -3.98 28.11 -12.85
C ILE A 334 -3.62 29.22 -11.85
N ARG A 335 -2.34 29.52 -11.64
CA ARG A 335 -1.85 30.44 -10.59
C ARG A 335 -2.46 31.86 -10.65
N ASP A 336 -2.83 32.31 -11.83
CA ASP A 336 -3.41 33.66 -12.07
C ASP A 336 -4.94 33.64 -12.06
N ALA A 337 -5.56 32.46 -11.95
CA ALA A 337 -7.00 32.33 -11.84
C ALA A 337 -7.46 32.66 -10.41
N HIS A 338 -8.57 33.37 -10.27
CA HIS A 338 -9.14 33.73 -8.96
C HIS A 338 -9.44 32.54 -8.03
N ASP A 339 -9.59 31.34 -8.60
CA ASP A 339 -9.96 30.10 -7.91
C ASP A 339 -8.79 29.10 -7.81
N PHE A 340 -7.54 29.53 -8.01
CA PHE A 340 -6.34 28.68 -7.96
C PHE A 340 -6.19 27.87 -6.65
N TRP A 341 -6.72 28.41 -5.55
CA TRP A 341 -6.62 27.85 -4.20
C TRP A 341 -7.67 26.77 -3.92
N MET A 342 -8.70 26.62 -4.77
CA MET A 342 -9.81 25.70 -4.51
C MET A 342 -9.42 24.21 -4.49
N PRO A 343 -8.50 23.70 -5.33
CA PRO A 343 -8.08 22.31 -5.24
C PRO A 343 -7.27 22.06 -3.96
N VAL A 344 -7.81 21.23 -3.08
CA VAL A 344 -7.25 20.88 -1.77
C VAL A 344 -7.00 19.38 -1.68
N LEU A 345 -5.80 19.02 -1.24
CA LEU A 345 -5.39 17.63 -1.05
C LEU A 345 -5.38 17.28 0.42
N PHE A 346 -6.24 16.35 0.79
CA PHE A 346 -6.21 15.64 2.07
C PHE A 346 -5.52 14.31 1.87
N MET A 347 -4.59 13.96 2.75
CA MET A 347 -3.89 12.69 2.64
C MET A 347 -3.43 12.17 4.00
N ARG A 348 -3.16 10.87 4.04
CA ARG A 348 -2.56 10.17 5.19
C ARG A 348 -1.30 9.40 4.80
N LEU A 349 -0.75 9.71 3.63
CA LEU A 349 0.50 9.14 3.12
C LEU A 349 1.65 10.09 3.49
N LEU A 350 2.72 9.60 4.11
CA LEU A 350 3.85 10.50 4.43
C LEU A 350 4.69 10.79 3.18
N ASN A 351 4.84 9.84 2.25
CA ASN A 351 5.66 10.02 1.05
C ASN A 351 4.90 10.53 -0.18
N GLY A 352 3.57 10.65 -0.14
CA GLY A 352 2.76 11.09 -1.28
C GLY A 352 2.67 10.13 -2.47
N LYS A 353 3.24 8.92 -2.39
CA LYS A 353 3.17 7.91 -3.45
C LYS A 353 1.87 7.12 -3.35
N ILE A 354 1.14 7.03 -4.46
CA ILE A 354 -0.05 6.16 -4.57
C ILE A 354 0.16 4.92 -5.46
N TRP A 355 1.29 4.84 -6.17
CA TRP A 355 1.67 3.69 -7.01
C TRP A 355 3.19 3.54 -7.09
N TYR A 356 3.67 2.41 -7.62
CA TYR A 356 5.10 2.18 -7.93
C TYR A 356 5.29 1.63 -9.35
N VAL A 357 6.53 1.66 -9.87
CA VAL A 357 6.91 0.98 -11.12
C VAL A 357 7.70 -0.28 -10.77
N PRO A 358 7.22 -1.48 -11.13
CA PRO A 358 7.92 -2.71 -10.78
C PRO A 358 9.30 -2.79 -11.42
N GLY A 359 10.31 -3.11 -10.61
CA GLY A 359 11.71 -3.19 -11.01
C GLY A 359 12.42 -1.85 -11.08
N GLN A 360 11.74 -0.73 -10.78
CA GLN A 360 12.38 0.57 -10.62
C GLN A 360 12.56 0.89 -9.13
N GLY A 361 13.78 1.27 -8.76
CA GLY A 361 14.08 1.81 -7.45
C GLY A 361 13.56 3.25 -7.24
N GLY A 362 13.63 3.72 -6.00
CA GLY A 362 13.26 5.07 -5.57
C GLY A 362 14.14 6.17 -6.15
N ASP A 363 15.28 5.84 -6.78
CA ASP A 363 16.13 6.75 -7.56
C ASP A 363 15.90 6.64 -9.08
N GLY A 364 14.98 5.76 -9.51
CA GLY A 364 14.65 5.51 -10.92
C GLY A 364 15.56 4.50 -11.62
N GLU A 365 16.50 3.90 -10.89
CA GLU A 365 17.34 2.84 -11.41
C GLU A 365 16.49 1.61 -11.75
N GLU A 366 16.63 1.13 -12.98
CA GLU A 366 15.99 -0.09 -13.45
C GLU A 366 16.79 -1.32 -13.03
N PHE A 367 16.07 -2.37 -12.68
CA PHE A 367 16.67 -3.66 -12.38
C PHE A 367 17.34 -4.28 -13.62
N ASP A 368 18.65 -4.48 -13.53
CA ASP A 368 19.54 -4.82 -14.65
C ASP A 368 20.01 -6.28 -14.67
N GLN A 369 19.63 -7.10 -13.69
CA GLN A 369 20.14 -8.48 -13.54
C GLN A 369 19.39 -9.53 -14.37
N TRP A 370 18.51 -9.12 -15.30
CA TRP A 370 17.78 -10.06 -16.17
C TRP A 370 18.68 -11.02 -16.95
N PRO A 371 19.81 -10.58 -17.58
CA PRO A 371 20.69 -11.49 -18.31
C PRO A 371 21.30 -12.58 -17.42
N VAL A 372 21.61 -12.24 -16.15
CA VAL A 372 22.14 -13.19 -15.17
C VAL A 372 21.11 -14.26 -14.83
N ILE A 373 19.85 -13.85 -14.61
CA ILE A 373 18.75 -14.78 -14.31
C ILE A 373 18.47 -15.71 -15.49
N LEU A 374 18.40 -15.16 -16.71
CA LEU A 374 18.12 -15.94 -17.92
C LEU A 374 19.24 -16.94 -18.21
N SER A 375 20.50 -16.50 -18.12
CA SER A 375 21.65 -17.41 -18.24
C SER A 375 21.64 -18.50 -17.15
N ALA A 376 21.30 -18.16 -15.91
CA ALA A 376 21.20 -19.13 -14.83
C ALA A 376 20.11 -20.19 -15.09
N LEU A 377 18.97 -19.80 -15.66
CA LEU A 377 17.91 -20.72 -16.06
C LEU A 377 18.33 -21.63 -17.21
N GLU A 378 19.01 -21.10 -18.24
CA GLU A 378 19.52 -21.89 -19.38
C GLU A 378 20.57 -22.93 -18.97
N ASN A 379 21.31 -22.67 -17.89
CA ASN A 379 22.41 -23.53 -17.42
C ASN A 379 22.01 -24.41 -16.22
N ASP A 380 20.72 -24.54 -15.92
CA ASP A 380 20.18 -25.27 -14.77
C ASP A 380 20.77 -24.82 -13.41
N LYS A 381 21.16 -23.56 -13.29
CA LYS A 381 21.80 -22.95 -12.10
C LYS A 381 20.90 -21.90 -11.45
N CYS A 382 19.61 -22.18 -11.34
CA CYS A 382 18.65 -21.34 -10.64
C CYS A 382 17.93 -22.14 -9.54
N THR A 383 17.76 -21.55 -8.36
CA THR A 383 16.98 -22.13 -7.25
C THR A 383 16.07 -21.07 -6.65
N PRO A 384 14.75 -21.14 -6.88
CA PRO A 384 13.81 -20.25 -6.23
C PRO A 384 13.61 -20.67 -4.77
N ILE A 385 13.47 -19.66 -3.93
CA ILE A 385 13.10 -19.78 -2.53
C ILE A 385 11.77 -19.05 -2.36
N LEU A 386 10.74 -19.80 -1.96
CA LEU A 386 9.36 -19.34 -1.91
C LEU A 386 8.99 -19.01 -0.47
N GLY A 387 8.66 -17.75 -0.25
CA GLY A 387 8.26 -17.17 1.02
C GLY A 387 6.76 -17.03 1.18
N GLN A 388 6.38 -16.60 2.37
CA GLN A 388 5.02 -16.53 2.90
C GLN A 388 4.11 -15.55 2.14
N ASP A 389 4.64 -14.46 1.60
CA ASP A 389 3.85 -13.47 0.85
C ASP A 389 3.48 -13.93 -0.57
N ILE A 390 3.95 -15.11 -1.02
CA ILE A 390 3.48 -15.69 -2.27
C ILE A 390 1.98 -16.04 -2.22
N TYR A 391 1.40 -16.16 -1.02
CA TYR A 391 -0.04 -16.40 -0.81
C TYR A 391 -0.89 -15.14 -0.80
N GLU A 392 -0.30 -13.94 -0.72
CA GLU A 392 -1.02 -12.68 -0.52
C GLU A 392 -2.25 -12.54 -1.46
N PRO A 393 -2.17 -12.89 -2.76
CA PRO A 393 -3.33 -12.80 -3.66
C PRO A 393 -4.49 -13.74 -3.30
N MET A 394 -4.24 -14.86 -2.62
CA MET A 394 -5.25 -15.88 -2.32
C MET A 394 -5.90 -15.70 -0.94
N MET A 395 -5.11 -15.40 0.09
CA MET A 395 -5.58 -15.38 1.48
C MET A 395 -5.21 -14.11 2.26
N GLY A 396 -4.59 -13.12 1.63
CA GLY A 396 -4.03 -11.96 2.32
C GLY A 396 -2.69 -12.27 2.98
N SER A 397 -2.19 -11.36 3.81
CA SER A 397 -0.88 -11.50 4.44
C SER A 397 -0.93 -12.29 5.75
N TRP A 398 0.18 -12.96 6.09
CA TRP A 398 0.31 -13.66 7.37
C TRP A 398 0.19 -12.75 8.57
N ARG A 399 0.53 -11.47 8.43
CA ARG A 399 0.31 -10.42 9.44
C ARG A 399 -1.16 -10.24 9.77
N GLN A 400 -2.04 -10.25 8.78
CA GLN A 400 -3.49 -10.14 9.02
C GLN A 400 -4.01 -11.36 9.77
N LEU A 401 -3.48 -12.54 9.49
CA LEU A 401 -3.82 -13.76 10.22
C LEU A 401 -3.29 -13.71 11.66
N ALA A 402 -2.06 -13.26 11.87
CA ALA A 402 -1.48 -13.05 13.19
C ALA A 402 -2.28 -12.04 14.03
N ALA A 403 -2.67 -10.91 13.43
CA ALA A 403 -3.53 -9.92 14.07
C ALA A 403 -4.91 -10.49 14.47
N ALA A 404 -5.50 -11.34 13.62
CA ALA A 404 -6.75 -12.03 13.94
C ALA A 404 -6.59 -13.01 15.10
N LEU A 405 -5.48 -13.75 15.18
CA LEU A 405 -5.16 -14.61 16.32
C LEU A 405 -4.92 -13.78 17.59
N SER A 406 -4.15 -12.70 17.48
CA SER A 406 -3.87 -11.78 18.58
C SER A 406 -5.15 -11.23 19.19
N SER A 407 -6.08 -10.75 18.36
CA SER A 407 -7.38 -10.26 18.81
C SER A 407 -8.26 -11.36 19.39
N LYS A 408 -8.18 -12.60 18.89
CA LYS A 408 -8.98 -13.72 19.40
C LYS A 408 -8.55 -14.17 20.79
N TYR A 409 -7.26 -14.05 21.09
CA TYR A 409 -6.65 -14.57 22.31
C TYR A 409 -6.27 -13.49 23.33
N ASP A 410 -6.67 -12.24 23.09
CA ASP A 410 -6.33 -11.08 23.91
C ASP A 410 -4.82 -11.00 24.18
N PHE A 411 -4.03 -11.01 23.09
CA PHE A 411 -2.57 -10.94 23.18
C PHE A 411 -2.13 -9.70 23.99
N PRO A 412 -1.31 -9.87 25.04
CA PRO A 412 -1.16 -8.86 26.07
C PRO A 412 -0.07 -7.81 25.80
N LEU A 413 0.71 -7.96 24.72
CA LEU A 413 1.82 -7.05 24.42
C LEU A 413 1.38 -5.88 23.53
N ALA A 414 2.27 -4.90 23.37
CA ALA A 414 2.01 -3.71 22.57
C ALA A 414 1.56 -4.05 21.13
N SER A 415 0.78 -3.15 20.52
CA SER A 415 0.20 -3.35 19.18
C SER A 415 1.22 -3.66 18.10
N PHE A 416 2.45 -3.17 18.22
CA PHE A 416 3.55 -3.48 17.29
C PHE A 416 3.93 -4.98 17.24
N TYR A 417 3.60 -5.76 18.27
CA TYR A 417 3.85 -7.20 18.33
C TYR A 417 2.63 -8.04 17.92
N SER A 418 1.48 -7.40 17.73
CA SER A 418 0.19 -8.09 17.55
C SER A 418 0.00 -8.73 16.18
N ASP A 419 0.82 -8.37 15.19
CA ASP A 419 0.79 -8.89 13.82
C ASP A 419 2.03 -9.73 13.47
N VAL A 420 2.88 -10.03 14.47
CA VAL A 420 4.10 -10.84 14.31
C VAL A 420 3.77 -12.29 14.67
N LEU A 421 3.59 -13.15 13.65
CA LEU A 421 3.13 -14.52 13.84
C LEU A 421 3.94 -15.31 14.89
N PRO A 422 5.29 -15.29 14.91
CA PRO A 422 6.06 -16.04 15.91
C PRO A 422 5.76 -15.68 17.36
N GLN A 423 5.54 -14.40 17.64
CA GLN A 423 5.26 -13.92 18.99
C GLN A 423 3.84 -14.26 19.42
N VAL A 424 2.88 -14.08 18.51
CA VAL A 424 1.47 -14.45 18.76
C VAL A 424 1.36 -15.96 18.93
N ALA A 425 2.03 -16.74 18.09
CA ALA A 425 2.10 -18.19 18.18
C ALA A 425 2.76 -18.66 19.48
N GLN A 426 3.87 -18.03 19.89
CA GLN A 426 4.53 -18.33 21.16
C GLN A 426 3.59 -18.07 22.34
N TYR A 427 2.87 -16.94 22.36
CA TYR A 427 1.91 -16.66 23.42
C TYR A 427 0.80 -17.71 23.50
N ILE A 428 0.24 -18.10 22.35
CA ILE A 428 -0.80 -19.13 22.30
C ILE A 428 -0.23 -20.47 22.79
N SER A 429 0.94 -20.88 22.30
CA SER A 429 1.57 -22.15 22.65
C SER A 429 2.06 -22.22 24.11
N SER A 430 2.40 -21.08 24.73
CA SER A 430 2.81 -21.02 26.13
C SER A 430 1.62 -21.04 27.10
N LYS A 431 0.45 -20.53 26.67
CA LYS A 431 -0.75 -20.41 27.51
C LYS A 431 -1.72 -21.59 27.33
N PHE A 432 -1.74 -22.18 26.14
CA PHE A 432 -2.61 -23.28 25.75
C PHE A 432 -1.77 -24.46 25.23
N ASP A 433 -2.41 -25.54 24.82
CA ASP A 433 -1.74 -26.70 24.22
C ASP A 433 -1.33 -26.45 22.75
N PRO A 434 -0.36 -27.19 22.19
CA PRO A 434 0.06 -27.07 20.79
C PRO A 434 -1.05 -27.30 19.76
N ASP A 435 -2.02 -28.19 20.04
CA ASP A 435 -3.13 -28.45 19.12
C ASP A 435 -4.06 -27.25 18.98
N THR A 436 -4.19 -26.45 20.05
CA THR A 436 -4.89 -25.17 20.04
C THR A 436 -4.28 -24.21 19.02
N LEU A 437 -2.95 -24.07 18.96
CA LEU A 437 -2.29 -23.20 17.97
C LEU A 437 -2.60 -23.67 16.54
N SER A 438 -2.32 -24.95 16.25
CA SER A 438 -2.50 -25.53 14.90
C SER A 438 -3.94 -25.43 14.42
N THR A 439 -4.90 -25.82 15.26
CA THR A 439 -6.34 -25.78 14.93
C THR A 439 -6.81 -24.37 14.62
N ASN A 440 -6.31 -23.37 15.36
CA ASN A 440 -6.74 -21.99 15.19
C ASN A 440 -6.06 -21.31 14.00
N LEU A 441 -4.78 -21.61 13.76
CA LEU A 441 -4.08 -21.17 12.56
C LEU A 441 -4.78 -21.70 11.30
N GLU A 442 -5.06 -23.01 11.27
CA GLU A 442 -5.85 -23.62 10.19
C GLU A 442 -7.23 -22.97 10.03
N GLY A 443 -7.89 -22.64 11.13
CA GLY A 443 -9.16 -21.92 11.13
C GLY A 443 -9.06 -20.55 10.45
N GLN A 444 -8.00 -19.79 10.72
CA GLN A 444 -7.76 -18.48 10.08
C GLN A 444 -7.45 -18.64 8.59
N ILE A 445 -6.59 -19.60 8.22
CA ILE A 445 -6.26 -19.89 6.81
C ILE A 445 -7.53 -20.30 6.06
N ARG A 446 -8.33 -21.21 6.62
CA ARG A 446 -9.62 -21.66 6.06
C ARG A 446 -10.55 -20.48 5.80
N ALA A 447 -10.76 -19.64 6.81
CA ALA A 447 -11.64 -18.50 6.70
C ALA A 447 -11.16 -17.50 5.64
N ALA A 448 -9.85 -17.28 5.54
CA ALA A 448 -9.25 -16.40 4.54
C ALA A 448 -9.42 -16.91 3.11
N LEU A 449 -9.13 -18.19 2.86
CA LEU A 449 -9.31 -18.82 1.54
C LEU A 449 -10.78 -18.84 1.12
N GLN A 450 -11.68 -19.22 2.03
CA GLN A 450 -13.13 -19.25 1.75
C GLN A 450 -13.67 -17.84 1.47
N ARG A 451 -13.26 -16.83 2.23
CA ARG A 451 -13.72 -15.44 2.01
C ARG A 451 -13.55 -14.98 0.57
N ASN A 452 -12.45 -15.37 -0.07
CA ASN A 452 -12.10 -14.93 -1.42
C ASN A 452 -12.61 -15.87 -2.52
N PHE A 453 -12.83 -17.16 -2.24
CA PHE A 453 -13.11 -18.18 -3.25
C PHE A 453 -14.35 -19.06 -2.98
N ILE A 454 -15.18 -18.79 -1.96
CA ILE A 454 -16.29 -19.67 -1.56
C ILE A 454 -17.23 -20.05 -2.72
N ALA A 455 -17.48 -19.12 -3.64
CA ALA A 455 -18.32 -19.34 -4.81
C ALA A 455 -17.73 -20.42 -5.76
N ASP A 456 -16.41 -20.51 -5.82
CA ASP A 456 -15.66 -21.37 -6.75
C ASP A 456 -15.27 -22.72 -6.13
N LEU A 457 -15.46 -22.86 -4.82
CA LEU A 457 -15.14 -24.08 -4.09
C LEU A 457 -16.24 -25.15 -4.27
N PRO A 458 -15.87 -26.43 -4.38
CA PRO A 458 -16.80 -27.55 -4.24
C PRO A 458 -17.53 -27.53 -2.88
N ASP A 459 -18.77 -28.04 -2.84
CA ASP A 459 -19.60 -28.03 -1.62
C ASP A 459 -18.92 -28.55 -0.34
N PRO A 460 -18.14 -29.66 -0.37
CA PRO A 460 -17.44 -30.14 0.83
C PRO A 460 -16.42 -29.13 1.40
N LEU A 461 -15.88 -28.25 0.57
CA LEU A 461 -14.86 -27.26 0.94
C LEU A 461 -15.47 -25.91 1.36
N ARG A 462 -16.79 -25.74 1.26
CA ARG A 462 -17.48 -24.51 1.73
C ARG A 462 -17.78 -24.52 3.24
N GLY A 463 -17.68 -25.68 3.88
CA GLY A 463 -18.00 -25.85 5.30
C GLY A 463 -16.89 -25.39 6.26
N PRO A 464 -17.21 -25.16 7.54
CA PRO A 464 -16.27 -24.66 8.55
C PRO A 464 -15.19 -25.69 8.98
N LYS A 465 -15.36 -26.96 8.59
CA LYS A 465 -14.44 -28.08 8.87
C LYS A 465 -13.66 -28.53 7.62
N ALA A 466 -13.68 -27.75 6.55
CA ALA A 466 -12.96 -28.07 5.32
C ALA A 466 -11.46 -28.26 5.60
N ASN A 467 -10.87 -29.30 5.01
CA ASN A 467 -9.43 -29.57 5.13
C ASN A 467 -8.64 -28.46 4.42
N VAL A 468 -7.66 -27.87 5.11
CA VAL A 468 -6.93 -26.70 4.61
C VAL A 468 -6.04 -27.03 3.41
N LEU A 469 -5.42 -28.21 3.36
CA LEU A 469 -4.64 -28.63 2.19
C LEU A 469 -5.52 -28.81 0.96
N GLN A 470 -6.69 -29.43 1.10
CA GLN A 470 -7.66 -29.55 0.00
C GLN A 470 -8.17 -28.18 -0.47
N LEU A 471 -8.32 -27.21 0.45
CA LEU A 471 -8.64 -25.83 0.11
C LEU A 471 -7.52 -25.18 -0.71
N PHE A 472 -6.26 -25.31 -0.29
CA PHE A 472 -5.12 -24.80 -1.07
C PHE A 472 -5.08 -25.39 -2.48
N THR A 473 -5.27 -26.70 -2.63
CA THR A 473 -5.33 -27.35 -3.95
C THR A 473 -6.47 -26.79 -4.81
N ALA A 474 -7.69 -26.70 -4.26
CA ALA A 474 -8.85 -26.22 -5.02
C ALA A 474 -8.73 -24.74 -5.40
N VAL A 475 -8.36 -23.88 -4.44
CA VAL A 475 -8.15 -22.44 -4.68
C VAL A 475 -6.99 -22.23 -5.65
N GLY A 476 -5.86 -22.91 -5.44
CA GLY A 476 -4.68 -22.83 -6.28
C GLY A 476 -4.97 -23.19 -7.74
N ALA A 477 -5.70 -24.28 -7.98
CA ALA A 477 -6.11 -24.67 -9.33
C ALA A 477 -6.98 -23.60 -10.00
N LYS A 478 -7.97 -23.07 -9.27
CA LYS A 478 -8.85 -21.99 -9.77
C LYS A 478 -8.09 -20.70 -10.05
N PHE A 479 -7.14 -20.35 -9.19
CA PHE A 479 -6.33 -19.16 -9.37
C PHE A 479 -5.40 -19.29 -10.59
N ARG A 480 -4.74 -20.45 -10.78
CA ARG A 480 -3.91 -20.75 -11.96
C ARG A 480 -4.69 -20.82 -13.28
N GLU A 481 -5.97 -21.18 -13.21
CA GLU A 481 -6.89 -21.18 -14.35
C GLU A 481 -7.22 -19.74 -14.77
N ARG A 482 -7.52 -18.85 -13.81
CA ARG A 482 -7.92 -17.46 -14.05
C ARG A 482 -6.77 -16.55 -14.41
N GLU A 483 -5.66 -16.66 -13.69
CA GLU A 483 -4.55 -15.73 -13.77
C GLU A 483 -3.49 -16.26 -14.75
N LYS A 484 -3.31 -15.53 -15.86
CA LYS A 484 -2.31 -15.87 -16.88
C LYS A 484 -0.90 -15.96 -16.29
N TYR A 485 -0.57 -15.00 -15.42
CA TYR A 485 0.76 -14.85 -14.80
C TYR A 485 0.77 -15.29 -13.34
N GLU A 486 0.03 -16.34 -13.00
CA GLU A 486 0.09 -16.94 -11.66
C GLU A 486 1.51 -17.42 -11.34
N GLN A 487 1.96 -17.17 -10.10
CA GLN A 487 3.34 -17.29 -9.68
C GLN A 487 3.86 -18.73 -9.75
N HIS A 488 3.12 -19.69 -9.18
CA HIS A 488 3.48 -21.10 -9.18
C HIS A 488 3.44 -21.69 -10.60
N LYS A 489 2.48 -21.27 -11.43
CA LYS A 489 2.37 -21.66 -12.84
C LYS A 489 3.58 -21.21 -13.66
N ILE A 490 4.05 -19.97 -13.47
CA ILE A 490 5.27 -19.49 -14.13
C ILE A 490 6.46 -20.33 -13.67
N LEU A 491 6.65 -20.45 -12.35
CA LEU A 491 7.76 -21.20 -11.76
C LEU A 491 7.79 -22.67 -12.18
N ALA A 492 6.62 -23.31 -12.33
CA ALA A 492 6.51 -24.70 -12.76
C ALA A 492 6.95 -24.93 -14.21
N ASN A 493 6.79 -23.92 -15.08
CA ASN A 493 7.19 -23.96 -16.49
C ASN A 493 8.66 -23.56 -16.73
N LEU A 494 9.41 -23.20 -15.69
CA LEU A 494 10.84 -22.93 -15.77
C LEU A 494 11.66 -24.24 -15.68
N PRO A 495 12.88 -24.28 -16.27
CA PRO A 495 13.81 -25.41 -16.16
C PRO A 495 14.50 -25.43 -14.79
N ILE A 496 13.72 -25.68 -13.73
CA ILE A 496 14.20 -25.68 -12.35
C ILE A 496 14.11 -27.08 -11.78
N ARG A 497 15.18 -27.50 -11.10
CA ARG A 497 15.35 -28.84 -10.52
C ARG A 497 15.07 -28.90 -9.02
N ILE A 498 15.26 -27.79 -8.32
CA ILE A 498 15.14 -27.71 -6.86
C ILE A 498 14.41 -26.42 -6.50
N TYR A 499 13.35 -26.55 -5.71
CA TYR A 499 12.58 -25.46 -5.13
C TYR A 499 12.72 -25.54 -3.61
N ILE A 500 13.04 -24.41 -2.96
CA ILE A 500 13.03 -24.33 -1.50
C ILE A 500 11.74 -23.64 -1.10
N ASN A 501 10.87 -24.35 -0.40
CA ASN A 501 9.58 -23.82 0.02
C ASN A 501 9.62 -23.56 1.54
N THR A 502 9.38 -22.33 1.96
CA THR A 502 9.22 -21.99 3.38
C THR A 502 7.75 -22.00 3.81
N ASN A 503 6.87 -22.35 2.89
CA ASN A 503 5.43 -22.41 3.09
C ASN A 503 4.96 -23.83 3.40
N TYR A 504 3.76 -23.94 3.96
CA TYR A 504 3.27 -25.18 4.59
C TYR A 504 2.30 -26.00 3.71
N ASP A 505 2.18 -25.68 2.42
CA ASP A 505 1.14 -26.16 1.50
C ASP A 505 1.70 -26.91 0.27
N ASP A 506 0.80 -27.34 -0.62
CA ASP A 506 1.12 -28.09 -1.85
C ASP A 506 0.96 -27.28 -3.17
N LEU A 507 0.80 -25.95 -3.16
CA LEU A 507 0.57 -25.15 -4.38
C LEU A 507 1.67 -25.32 -5.43
N MET A 508 2.94 -25.31 -5.02
CA MET A 508 4.07 -25.53 -5.95
C MET A 508 4.09 -26.98 -6.45
N PHE A 509 3.73 -27.94 -5.59
CA PHE A 509 3.65 -29.36 -5.94
C PHE A 509 2.56 -29.59 -6.99
N ASP A 510 1.37 -29.05 -6.76
CA ASP A 510 0.23 -29.11 -7.67
C ASP A 510 0.55 -28.45 -9.02
N ALA A 511 1.16 -27.26 -9.01
CA ALA A 511 1.55 -26.55 -10.23
C ALA A 511 2.57 -27.34 -11.08
N LEU A 512 3.52 -28.04 -10.45
CA LEU A 512 4.48 -28.90 -11.16
C LEU A 512 3.79 -30.12 -11.79
N ARG A 513 2.83 -30.73 -11.09
CA ARG A 513 2.04 -31.84 -11.65
C ARG A 513 1.16 -31.40 -12.81
N GLU A 514 0.53 -30.23 -12.70
CA GLU A 514 -0.23 -29.62 -13.80
C GLU A 514 0.66 -29.31 -15.02
N ALA A 515 1.92 -28.93 -14.78
CA ALA A 515 2.96 -28.80 -15.82
C ALA A 515 3.54 -30.14 -16.29
N LYS A 516 2.94 -31.28 -15.92
CA LYS A 516 3.31 -32.65 -16.31
C LYS A 516 4.70 -33.09 -15.84
N LYS A 517 5.17 -32.57 -14.69
CA LYS A 517 6.39 -33.03 -14.02
C LYS A 517 6.06 -34.06 -12.92
N ASP A 518 7.07 -34.79 -12.45
CA ASP A 518 7.01 -35.76 -11.34
C ASP A 518 7.73 -35.21 -10.10
N PRO A 519 7.15 -34.21 -9.39
CA PRO A 519 7.80 -33.59 -8.26
C PRO A 519 7.94 -34.55 -7.06
N ARG A 520 9.05 -34.41 -6.33
CA ARG A 520 9.25 -35.08 -5.03
C ARG A 520 9.27 -34.05 -3.92
N ARG A 521 8.61 -34.37 -2.81
CA ARG A 521 8.53 -33.52 -1.62
C ARG A 521 9.44 -34.07 -0.53
N VAL A 522 10.22 -33.20 0.10
CA VAL A 522 11.01 -33.53 1.28
C VAL A 522 10.72 -32.48 2.35
N ILE A 523 10.47 -32.92 3.58
CA ILE A 523 10.20 -32.06 4.74
C ILE A 523 11.43 -32.02 5.63
N CYS A 524 11.86 -30.83 6.02
CA CYS A 524 13.01 -30.61 6.89
C CYS A 524 12.77 -31.20 8.29
N GLN A 525 13.63 -32.12 8.72
CA GLN A 525 13.58 -32.73 10.06
C GLN A 525 14.47 -31.97 11.06
N TRP A 526 14.10 -30.72 11.37
CA TRP A 526 14.94 -29.84 12.18
C TRP A 526 14.97 -30.19 13.68
N ARG A 527 13.96 -30.90 14.21
CA ARG A 527 13.93 -31.41 15.59
C ARG A 527 14.72 -32.72 15.79
N ASN A 528 14.97 -33.05 17.07
CA ASN A 528 15.71 -34.25 17.47
C ASN A 528 14.92 -35.56 17.39
N GLU A 529 13.60 -35.47 17.52
CA GLU A 529 12.69 -36.60 17.43
C GLU A 529 12.29 -36.81 15.95
N SER A 530 12.43 -38.04 15.46
CA SER A 530 11.96 -38.40 14.13
C SER A 530 10.44 -38.31 14.10
N PHE A 531 9.90 -37.39 13.30
CA PHE A 531 8.48 -37.42 12.98
C PHE A 531 8.19 -38.72 12.22
N ASP A 532 7.16 -39.45 12.64
CA ASP A 532 6.74 -40.69 11.98
C ASP A 532 6.27 -40.34 10.57
N THR A 533 7.19 -40.49 9.63
CA THR A 533 7.01 -39.98 8.29
C THR A 533 7.41 -41.09 7.33
N GLU A 534 6.43 -41.92 7.00
CA GLU A 534 6.43 -42.72 5.78
C GLU A 534 6.73 -41.87 4.51
N LEU A 535 6.67 -40.53 4.62
CA LEU A 535 6.81 -39.55 3.54
C LEU A 535 8.22 -39.05 3.22
N THR A 536 9.26 -39.23 4.07
CA THR A 536 10.36 -38.22 4.04
C THR A 536 11.63 -38.57 3.28
N TYR A 537 12.07 -39.83 3.10
CA TYR A 537 13.33 -40.05 2.35
C TYR A 537 13.58 -41.48 1.82
N ASN A 538 12.67 -42.43 2.03
CA ASN A 538 13.00 -43.87 1.93
C ASN A 538 12.37 -44.64 0.75
N SER A 539 11.63 -44.01 -0.17
CA SER A 539 11.07 -44.76 -1.31
C SER A 539 12.06 -44.95 -2.48
N GLU A 540 13.01 -44.02 -2.67
CA GLU A 540 14.01 -44.08 -3.75
C GLU A 540 15.40 -43.61 -3.25
N LEU A 541 16.26 -44.56 -2.81
CA LEU A 541 17.61 -44.28 -2.30
C LEU A 541 18.52 -43.50 -3.28
N ASP A 542 18.24 -43.58 -4.59
CA ASP A 542 19.07 -43.00 -5.66
C ASP A 542 18.45 -41.76 -6.34
N TYR A 543 17.44 -41.14 -5.73
CA TYR A 543 16.79 -39.97 -6.33
C TYR A 543 17.77 -38.81 -6.57
N GLN A 544 17.80 -38.31 -7.81
CA GLN A 544 18.55 -37.11 -8.23
C GLN A 544 17.58 -36.07 -8.82
N PRO A 545 17.53 -34.84 -8.29
CA PRO A 545 16.66 -33.79 -8.81
C PRO A 545 16.97 -33.45 -10.28
N SER A 546 15.92 -33.41 -11.10
CA SER A 546 15.96 -33.04 -12.53
C SER A 546 14.82 -32.10 -12.88
N VAL A 547 14.75 -31.59 -14.11
CA VAL A 547 13.67 -30.69 -14.53
C VAL A 547 12.35 -31.44 -14.61
N GLU A 548 12.40 -32.70 -15.02
CA GLU A 548 11.27 -33.62 -15.16
C GLU A 548 10.84 -34.19 -13.80
N ARG A 549 11.80 -34.44 -12.91
CA ARG A 549 11.59 -34.89 -11.53
C ARG A 549 12.18 -33.88 -10.54
N PRO A 550 11.52 -32.72 -10.33
CA PRO A 550 12.04 -31.67 -9.47
C PRO A 550 11.83 -31.96 -7.99
N LEU A 551 12.74 -31.48 -7.15
CA LEU A 551 12.64 -31.57 -5.69
C LEU A 551 12.01 -30.29 -5.12
N ILE A 552 11.03 -30.45 -4.24
CA ILE A 552 10.49 -29.39 -3.38
C ILE A 552 10.91 -29.69 -1.95
N TYR A 553 11.77 -28.83 -1.40
CA TYR A 553 12.28 -28.96 -0.04
C TYR A 553 11.54 -27.98 0.88
N HIS A 554 10.68 -28.51 1.75
CA HIS A 554 9.93 -27.73 2.75
C HIS A 554 10.81 -27.43 3.96
N LEU A 555 11.37 -26.23 3.99
CA LEU A 555 12.34 -25.83 4.99
C LEU A 555 11.74 -25.66 6.38
N PHE A 556 10.53 -25.10 6.46
CA PHE A 556 9.84 -24.79 7.72
C PHE A 556 8.70 -25.75 8.05
N GLY A 557 8.62 -26.91 7.39
CA GLY A 557 7.59 -27.90 7.65
C GLY A 557 6.42 -27.85 6.66
N HIS A 558 5.39 -28.65 6.95
CA HIS A 558 4.23 -28.84 6.08
C HIS A 558 2.96 -29.11 6.91
N LEU A 559 1.79 -28.63 6.47
CA LEU A 559 0.51 -28.78 7.18
C LEU A 559 0.09 -30.24 7.39
N SER A 560 0.59 -31.18 6.57
CA SER A 560 0.31 -32.61 6.78
C SER A 560 1.10 -33.23 7.93
N VAL A 561 2.09 -32.52 8.46
CA VAL A 561 2.93 -32.94 9.60
C VAL A 561 3.07 -31.73 10.53
N PRO A 562 2.04 -31.40 11.33
CA PRO A 562 2.01 -30.17 12.13
C PRO A 562 3.23 -29.97 13.03
N GLU A 563 3.81 -31.06 13.54
CA GLU A 563 4.99 -31.04 14.43
C GLU A 563 6.27 -30.61 13.70
N SER A 564 6.27 -30.63 12.36
CA SER A 564 7.37 -30.14 11.53
C SER A 564 7.33 -28.62 11.32
N MET A 565 6.23 -27.95 11.66
CA MET A 565 6.02 -26.53 11.35
C MET A 565 6.87 -25.63 12.26
N VAL A 566 7.53 -24.62 11.68
CA VAL A 566 8.28 -23.60 12.43
C VAL A 566 7.40 -22.37 12.64
N LEU A 567 6.70 -22.30 13.77
CA LEU A 567 5.67 -21.27 14.02
C LEU A 567 6.01 -20.32 15.14
N THR A 568 6.61 -20.80 16.24
CA THR A 568 6.87 -20.04 17.46
C THR A 568 8.31 -19.50 17.50
N GLU A 569 8.60 -18.53 18.38
CA GLU A 569 9.98 -18.05 18.58
C GLU A 569 10.92 -19.20 18.95
N ASP A 570 10.48 -20.10 19.83
CA ASP A 570 11.24 -21.29 20.22
C ASP A 570 11.52 -22.22 19.03
N ASP A 571 10.55 -22.42 18.12
CA ASP A 571 10.76 -23.22 16.91
C ASP A 571 11.86 -22.62 16.01
N TYR A 572 11.87 -21.29 15.85
CA TYR A 572 12.91 -20.62 15.05
C TYR A 572 14.30 -20.76 15.68
N TYR A 573 14.41 -20.65 17.01
CA TYR A 573 15.68 -20.86 17.71
C TYR A 573 16.16 -22.31 17.57
N GLU A 574 15.28 -23.28 17.82
CA GLU A 574 15.60 -24.70 17.68
C GLU A 574 15.98 -25.07 16.25
N PHE A 575 15.27 -24.53 15.25
CA PHE A 575 15.59 -24.71 13.84
C PHE A 575 17.02 -24.23 13.52
N LEU A 576 17.40 -23.03 14.00
CA LEU A 576 18.75 -22.48 13.81
C LEU A 576 19.82 -23.29 14.54
N MET A 577 19.52 -23.79 15.74
CA MET A 577 20.42 -24.68 16.49
C MET A 577 20.60 -26.02 15.79
N GLY A 578 19.50 -26.63 15.34
CA GLY A 578 19.48 -27.89 14.59
C GLY A 578 20.27 -27.78 13.28
N PHE A 579 20.19 -26.64 12.59
CA PHE A 579 20.98 -26.37 11.40
C PHE A 579 22.50 -26.37 11.69
N ASN A 580 22.96 -25.76 12.77
CA ASN A 580 24.38 -25.78 13.12
C ASN A 580 24.88 -27.17 13.55
N ALA A 581 24.00 -27.98 14.13
CA ALA A 581 24.28 -29.37 14.48
C ALA A 581 24.31 -30.32 13.27
N ASN A 582 23.91 -29.87 12.06
CA ASN A 582 23.78 -30.71 10.85
C ASN A 582 24.99 -31.58 10.53
N LYS A 583 26.20 -31.07 10.75
CA LYS A 583 27.44 -31.76 10.37
C LYS A 583 27.64 -33.11 11.08
N LYS A 584 26.85 -33.40 12.13
CA LYS A 584 26.98 -34.60 12.96
C LYS A 584 25.77 -35.55 12.92
N ARG A 585 24.68 -35.22 12.19
CA ARG A 585 23.45 -36.03 12.14
C ARG A 585 23.46 -36.96 10.92
N THR A 586 22.97 -38.19 11.10
CA THR A 586 22.79 -39.16 10.01
C THR A 586 21.35 -39.69 10.04
N PRO A 587 20.53 -39.40 9.00
CA PRO A 587 20.84 -38.55 7.84
C PRO A 587 21.00 -37.07 8.23
N ALA A 588 21.63 -36.29 7.35
CA ALA A 588 21.72 -34.83 7.53
C ALA A 588 20.32 -34.21 7.44
N VAL A 589 20.04 -33.16 8.22
CA VAL A 589 18.75 -32.45 8.20
C VAL A 589 18.49 -31.85 6.82
N ILE A 590 19.53 -31.28 6.19
CA ILE A 590 19.44 -30.75 4.82
C ILE A 590 20.19 -31.66 3.85
N PRO A 591 19.52 -32.15 2.78
CA PRO A 591 20.15 -32.95 1.75
C PRO A 591 21.36 -32.29 1.08
N PRO A 592 22.43 -33.05 0.73
CA PRO A 592 23.59 -32.50 0.03
C PRO A 592 23.24 -31.79 -1.29
N ALA A 593 22.22 -32.26 -2.02
CA ALA A 593 21.74 -31.61 -3.24
C ALA A 593 21.18 -30.20 -2.98
N VAL A 594 20.44 -30.03 -1.88
CA VAL A 594 19.88 -28.73 -1.47
C VAL A 594 20.99 -27.79 -0.98
N LEU A 595 21.96 -28.29 -0.22
CA LEU A 595 23.13 -27.50 0.20
C LEU A 595 23.94 -26.99 -1.00
N ARG A 596 24.18 -27.84 -2.02
CA ARG A 596 24.84 -27.41 -3.27
C ARG A 596 24.01 -26.38 -4.01
N ALA A 597 22.70 -26.56 -4.10
CA ALA A 597 21.81 -25.60 -4.74
C ALA A 597 21.92 -24.21 -4.08
N LEU A 598 21.91 -24.15 -2.75
CA LEU A 598 22.08 -22.93 -1.96
C LEU A 598 23.44 -22.24 -2.15
N ALA A 599 24.48 -22.99 -2.48
CA ALA A 599 25.84 -22.45 -2.63
C ALA A 599 26.19 -22.06 -4.07
N ASP A 600 25.77 -22.86 -5.05
CA ASP A 600 26.29 -22.83 -6.43
C ASP A 600 25.30 -22.27 -7.46
N THR A 601 24.06 -21.93 -7.08
CA THR A 601 23.03 -21.43 -8.01
C THR A 601 22.67 -19.97 -7.76
N THR A 602 22.07 -19.33 -8.76
CA THR A 602 21.42 -18.02 -8.61
C THR A 602 20.13 -18.21 -7.82
N LEU A 603 20.10 -17.68 -6.59
CA LEU A 603 18.94 -17.76 -5.72
C LEU A 603 17.92 -16.69 -6.08
N LEU A 604 16.65 -17.08 -6.25
CA LEU A 604 15.53 -16.14 -6.41
C LEU A 604 14.69 -16.16 -5.14
N MET A 605 14.84 -15.16 -4.28
CA MET A 605 14.06 -15.02 -3.04
C MET A 605 12.75 -14.29 -3.34
N LEU A 606 11.64 -15.02 -3.29
CA LEU A 606 10.31 -14.56 -3.71
C LEU A 606 9.35 -14.62 -2.54
N GLY A 607 8.64 -13.51 -2.25
CA GLY A 607 7.55 -13.50 -1.27
C GLY A 607 8.03 -13.49 0.18
N PHE A 608 9.15 -12.82 0.44
CA PHE A 608 9.64 -12.60 1.80
C PHE A 608 9.52 -11.13 2.16
N SER A 609 8.97 -10.87 3.35
CA SER A 609 9.12 -9.59 4.03
C SER A 609 10.36 -9.63 4.94
N LEU A 610 11.10 -8.53 5.00
CA LEU A 610 12.44 -8.49 5.59
C LEU A 610 12.48 -8.49 7.10
N ASP A 611 11.40 -8.04 7.72
CA ASP A 611 11.19 -8.04 9.15
C ASP A 611 10.56 -9.35 9.64
N GLU A 612 10.38 -10.34 8.76
CA GLU A 612 9.91 -11.67 9.14
C GLU A 612 11.05 -12.56 9.63
N TRP A 613 10.76 -13.30 10.70
CA TRP A 613 11.64 -14.33 11.25
C TRP A 613 11.98 -15.42 10.22
N ALA A 614 11.02 -15.77 9.37
CA ALA A 614 11.18 -16.70 8.25
C ALA A 614 12.36 -16.29 7.35
N PHE A 615 12.40 -15.01 6.95
CA PHE A 615 13.48 -14.48 6.15
C PHE A 615 14.80 -14.49 6.91
N HIS A 616 14.84 -13.99 8.15
CA HIS A 616 16.08 -13.93 8.92
C HIS A 616 16.69 -15.32 9.19
N GLY A 617 15.86 -16.32 9.50
CA GLY A 617 16.28 -17.69 9.70
C GLY A 617 16.90 -18.29 8.44
N LEU A 618 16.20 -18.16 7.31
CA LEU A 618 16.67 -18.56 5.99
C LEU A 618 17.97 -17.83 5.59
N PHE A 619 17.99 -16.51 5.70
CA PHE A 619 19.10 -15.68 5.25
C PHE A 619 20.37 -15.97 6.05
N ARG A 620 20.26 -16.17 7.37
CA ARG A 620 21.37 -16.63 8.20
C ARG A 620 21.90 -17.99 7.73
N MET A 621 21.00 -18.93 7.39
CA MET A 621 21.38 -20.24 6.87
C MET A 621 22.19 -20.14 5.56
N VAL A 622 21.74 -19.31 4.62
CA VAL A 622 22.45 -19.05 3.34
C VAL A 622 23.81 -18.40 3.59
N MET A 623 23.87 -17.44 4.52
CA MET A 623 25.07 -16.65 4.78
C MET A 623 26.19 -17.40 5.50
N VAL A 624 25.86 -18.40 6.32
CA VAL A 624 26.82 -19.16 7.15
C VAL A 624 27.49 -20.32 6.40
N GLN A 625 27.12 -20.60 5.15
CA GLN A 625 27.70 -21.72 4.40
C GLN A 625 29.18 -21.49 4.01
N PRO A 626 30.08 -22.48 4.24
CA PRO A 626 31.48 -22.42 3.82
C PRO A 626 31.61 -22.48 2.29
N GLY A 627 32.40 -21.57 1.70
CA GLY A 627 32.54 -21.46 0.23
C GLY A 627 32.35 -20.03 -0.33
N THR A 628 32.48 -19.01 0.50
CA THR A 628 32.25 -17.58 0.19
C THR A 628 32.93 -17.05 -1.09
N ALA A 629 33.96 -17.73 -1.59
CA ALA A 629 34.64 -17.39 -2.85
C ALA A 629 33.84 -17.72 -4.14
N ARG A 630 32.80 -18.57 -4.10
CA ARG A 630 32.05 -19.05 -5.28
C ARG A 630 30.59 -18.56 -5.39
N ARG A 631 30.18 -17.53 -4.64
CA ARG A 631 28.78 -17.08 -4.65
C ARG A 631 28.34 -16.56 -6.02
N SER A 632 27.34 -17.25 -6.59
CA SER A 632 26.46 -16.78 -7.66
C SER A 632 25.66 -15.55 -7.20
N SER A 633 25.18 -14.72 -8.14
CA SER A 633 24.36 -13.55 -7.80
C SER A 633 23.02 -13.98 -7.18
N ASN A 634 22.65 -13.41 -6.04
CA ASN A 634 21.34 -13.63 -5.43
C ASN A 634 20.39 -12.51 -5.85
N ILE A 635 19.12 -12.83 -6.10
CA ILE A 635 18.08 -11.85 -6.41
C ILE A 635 17.05 -11.87 -5.28
N GLY A 636 16.88 -10.74 -4.61
CA GLY A 636 15.82 -10.52 -3.64
C GLY A 636 14.69 -9.71 -4.26
N VAL A 637 13.47 -10.27 -4.32
CA VAL A 637 12.29 -9.49 -4.69
C VAL A 637 11.68 -8.92 -3.43
N GLN A 638 11.63 -7.58 -3.34
CA GLN A 638 11.23 -6.85 -2.15
C GLN A 638 10.27 -5.74 -2.51
N LEU A 639 9.23 -5.56 -1.70
CA LEU A 639 8.40 -4.36 -1.79
C LEU A 639 9.24 -3.13 -1.43
N GLU A 640 8.99 -2.01 -2.12
CA GLU A 640 9.60 -0.74 -1.73
C GLU A 640 9.12 -0.41 -0.31
N PRO A 641 10.03 -0.10 0.65
CA PRO A 641 9.64 0.30 1.98
C PRO A 641 8.63 1.43 1.91
N ASP A 642 7.54 1.28 2.65
CA ASP A 642 6.50 2.29 2.77
C ASP A 642 6.49 2.91 4.18
N ASP A 643 5.80 4.04 4.29
CA ASP A 643 5.66 4.80 5.53
C ASP A 643 4.79 4.10 6.58
N LEU A 644 4.13 3.00 6.21
CA LEU A 644 3.23 2.27 7.10
C LEU A 644 4.02 1.38 8.06
N HIS A 645 5.08 0.78 7.57
CA HIS A 645 5.93 -0.13 8.34
C HIS A 645 7.27 0.49 8.71
N ASN A 646 7.67 1.57 8.02
CA ASN A 646 8.99 2.17 8.20
C ASN A 646 8.84 3.63 8.63
N VAL A 647 9.37 3.94 9.81
CA VAL A 647 9.45 5.32 10.34
C VAL A 647 10.12 6.26 9.34
N ASN A 648 11.07 5.75 8.56
CA ASN A 648 11.69 6.47 7.46
C ASN A 648 11.96 5.48 6.32
N PRO A 649 11.11 5.43 5.28
CA PRO A 649 11.24 4.41 4.24
C PRO A 649 12.48 4.58 3.37
N LYS A 650 12.95 5.82 3.18
CA LYS A 650 14.21 6.10 2.47
C LYS A 650 15.39 5.50 3.24
N LYS A 651 15.43 5.67 4.57
CA LYS A 651 16.46 5.06 5.42
C LYS A 651 16.33 3.55 5.46
N ALA A 652 15.11 3.03 5.58
CA ALA A 652 14.86 1.59 5.51
C ALA A 652 15.40 1.02 4.21
N ARG A 653 15.09 1.63 3.06
CA ARG A 653 15.62 1.24 1.75
C ARG A 653 17.15 1.20 1.73
N LYS A 654 17.83 2.28 2.13
CA LYS A 654 19.30 2.31 2.17
C LYS A 654 19.87 1.25 3.10
N TYR A 655 19.23 1.02 4.24
CA TYR A 655 19.59 -0.05 5.16
C TYR A 655 19.47 -1.42 4.48
N LEU A 656 18.40 -1.67 3.71
CA LEU A 656 18.19 -2.91 2.98
C LEU A 656 19.22 -3.10 1.86
N GLU A 657 19.44 -2.08 1.04
CA GLU A 657 20.46 -2.09 -0.02
C GLU A 657 21.85 -2.40 0.55
N LYS A 658 22.19 -1.84 1.71
CA LYS A 658 23.44 -2.15 2.42
C LYS A 658 23.45 -3.58 2.99
N TYR A 659 22.40 -3.97 3.70
CA TYR A 659 22.26 -5.30 4.31
C TYR A 659 22.41 -6.42 3.27
N PHE A 660 21.85 -6.24 2.07
CA PHE A 660 21.96 -7.18 0.97
C PHE A 660 23.22 -7.01 0.12
N GLY A 661 23.73 -5.79 -0.04
CA GLY A 661 24.94 -5.47 -0.81
C GLY A 661 26.16 -6.24 -0.30
N ASP A 662 26.31 -6.35 1.03
CA ASP A 662 27.37 -7.12 1.68
C ASP A 662 27.34 -8.62 1.33
N THR A 663 26.26 -9.09 0.70
CA THR A 663 26.00 -10.51 0.40
C THR A 663 25.96 -10.84 -1.09
N LYS A 664 26.30 -9.89 -1.97
CA LYS A 664 26.09 -9.97 -3.44
C LYS A 664 24.63 -10.19 -3.85
N THR A 665 23.70 -9.75 -3.02
CA THR A 665 22.27 -9.83 -3.35
C THR A 665 21.82 -8.54 -4.03
N LYS A 666 21.19 -8.67 -5.19
CA LYS A 666 20.61 -7.58 -5.97
C LYS A 666 19.10 -7.54 -5.73
N ILE A 667 18.57 -6.35 -5.51
CA ILE A 667 17.16 -6.17 -5.13
C ILE A 667 16.34 -5.78 -6.36
N TYR A 668 15.25 -6.49 -6.60
CA TYR A 668 14.17 -6.06 -7.46
C TYR A 668 13.07 -5.44 -6.59
N TRP A 669 12.72 -4.18 -6.86
CA TRP A 669 11.68 -3.46 -6.11
C TRP A 669 10.30 -3.70 -6.72
N GLY A 670 9.44 -4.44 -6.02
CA GLY A 670 8.06 -4.75 -6.44
C GLY A 670 7.56 -6.08 -5.87
N LYS A 671 6.34 -6.48 -6.26
CA LYS A 671 5.79 -7.78 -5.84
C LYS A 671 6.44 -8.93 -6.61
N SER A 672 6.48 -10.10 -5.98
CA SER A 672 6.90 -11.36 -6.62
C SER A 672 6.10 -11.68 -7.88
N GLN A 673 4.82 -11.32 -7.91
CA GLN A 673 3.97 -11.48 -9.10
C GLN A 673 4.48 -10.63 -10.28
N ASP A 674 4.90 -9.38 -10.03
CA ASP A 674 5.44 -8.51 -11.08
C ASP A 674 6.77 -9.02 -11.62
N PHE A 675 7.66 -9.43 -10.72
CA PHE A 675 8.95 -10.01 -11.09
C PHE A 675 8.77 -11.23 -11.99
N LEU A 676 7.90 -12.16 -11.61
CA LEU A 676 7.64 -13.37 -12.38
C LEU A 676 6.93 -13.08 -13.71
N ARG A 677 6.00 -12.13 -13.75
CA ARG A 677 5.39 -11.63 -14.99
C ARG A 677 6.46 -11.13 -15.97
N GLN A 678 7.34 -10.23 -15.52
CA GLN A 678 8.43 -9.69 -16.35
C GLN A 678 9.42 -10.78 -16.78
N LEU A 679 9.75 -11.72 -15.90
CA LEU A 679 10.60 -12.86 -16.24
C LEU A 679 10.00 -13.74 -17.35
N ALA A 680 8.70 -14.05 -17.25
CA ALA A 680 7.99 -14.84 -18.26
C ALA A 680 7.93 -14.12 -19.63
N GLU A 681 7.68 -12.82 -19.63
CA GLU A 681 7.65 -12.00 -20.83
C GLU A 681 9.01 -11.93 -21.51
N LYS A 682 10.08 -11.69 -20.74
CA LYS A 682 11.46 -11.63 -21.27
C LYS A 682 11.93 -12.97 -21.82
N ARG A 683 11.50 -14.10 -21.25
CA ARG A 683 11.82 -15.43 -21.76
C ARG A 683 11.10 -15.75 -23.07
N THR A 684 9.93 -15.15 -23.32
CA THR A 684 9.18 -15.39 -24.58
C THR A 684 9.80 -14.64 -25.77
N ILE A 685 10.68 -13.66 -25.51
CA ILE A 685 11.35 -12.81 -26.51
C ILE A 685 12.71 -13.41 -26.96
N LEU A 686 13.23 -14.40 -26.23
CA LEU A 686 14.43 -15.18 -26.57
C LEU A 686 14.02 -16.54 -27.15
#